data_AF-A0A927YXI8-F1
#
_entry.id   AF-A0A927YXI8-F1
#
_cell.length_a   1.000
_cell.length_b   1.000
_cell.length_c   1.000
_cell.angle_alpha   90.00
_cell.angle_beta   90.00
_cell.angle_gamma   90.00
#
_symmetry.space_group_name_H-M   'P 1'
#
loop_
_entity.id
_entity.type
_entity.pdbx_description
1 polymer ?
#
loop_
_entity_poly.entity_id
_entity_poly.type
_entity_poly.pdbx_seq_one_letter_code
_entity_poly.pdbx_strand_id
1 'polypeptide(L)'
;MIERLERQMEFILEIDKLKKITRQTYISDGSRKENDTEHSWHLAMMCLLLSEYANEDIDVMKVMSMVLIHDIIEIDAGDTYAYDNKGNSTKIEREIKAAERIFNILPKDQAVKLRSIWDEFEANITPEARFARTLDNIQPVMLNNATEGISWKEHNVMLSQILNRNKNTHKGSEELWNFSLYRNILPNVKKNAINYDKENVNFERFELVYERIMSIEPDSMIMPEKFKDYFVQIAAMFNNYYNCCKWVWNNNYRYAAPIYKWYKEISHDKWKEVNKSVTRFRFDSDYYLNSYANPKIAVNCFGKELGQLLSYLAAQVSLLGQLCFEERYFELTIFAELFLEIYGIFENCDENLYEGEVKSAIYYFIYDYMDDVMEYKVRDSFTTNNPHFVNILNNIDVTDVKSLYMYGENIGINEIGTFSHLASLDEDKITELASTFVNGYIESFRLEGIDLSEKETVQIRYPIGFERIVIKAIQLFKENGLDAIVLRNCDGRMDNNTEFTGCIDSNPSFIYTHRMDKGLYYNKAIMDRQINSLRQAFEKYKTEAAVYAGPAVIEHFGEQTFEPEICKEAIKLDENQQKLIVEYSIECSNITNEFIPKDKYSFTIIAFPVPEIGKDYSGIFDETVRINTLDSAIYSDIQQDIIEVLDACKYISIIGKDDNKTNINIYLADITNDNQTRFHNCLADCNIPLGEVYTSPKLMQTTGVLNVNNVYINELLYKNLVINFKDGMVVDYNCSNYENEQDNLEYIRDNLMKQHKSLPMGEFAIGTNTLAYAMGKKYNISDKLPILIAEKTGPHIAIGDTCFSMSEDKPVYNPDGKEVIARDNELTYANRKECPSKAYFGCHTDITIPYNEIGGIYAVLDDGSKISIIEDGRFVLEGTQWLNNAFDY
;
A
#
# COMPACT_ATOMS: atom_id res chain seq x y z
N MET A 1 68.74 19.17 -7.42
CA MET A 1 68.20 19.05 -8.80
C MET A 1 68.46 17.67 -9.39
N ILE A 2 69.68 17.13 -9.32
CA ILE A 2 70.01 15.77 -9.80
C ILE A 2 69.21 14.69 -9.05
N GLU A 3 69.20 14.69 -7.72
CA GLU A 3 68.44 13.72 -6.89
C GLU A 3 66.92 13.73 -7.16
N ARG A 4 66.34 14.90 -7.45
CA ARG A 4 64.91 15.01 -7.81
C ARG A 4 64.64 14.31 -9.14
N LEU A 5 65.46 14.60 -10.15
CA LEU A 5 65.32 14.01 -11.47
C LEU A 5 65.60 12.50 -11.43
N GLU A 6 66.56 12.04 -10.64
CA GLU A 6 66.85 10.61 -10.45
C GLU A 6 65.64 9.87 -9.90
N ARG A 7 65.03 10.35 -8.81
CA ARG A 7 63.79 9.77 -8.25
C ARG A 7 62.61 9.78 -9.22
N GLN A 8 62.50 10.82 -10.04
CA GLN A 8 61.50 10.87 -11.10
C GLN A 8 61.78 9.80 -12.16
N MET A 9 63.02 9.67 -12.62
CA MET A 9 63.41 8.66 -13.61
C MET A 9 63.26 7.24 -13.05
N GLU A 10 63.56 7.01 -11.77
CA GLU A 10 63.32 5.75 -11.08
C GLU A 10 61.83 5.40 -11.06
N PHE A 11 60.95 6.35 -10.74
CA PHE A 11 59.51 6.13 -10.81
C PHE A 11 59.05 5.81 -12.24
N ILE A 12 59.53 6.55 -13.24
CA ILE A 12 59.21 6.30 -14.65
C ILE A 12 59.67 4.92 -15.12
N LEU A 13 60.82 4.44 -14.63
CA LEU A 13 61.28 3.07 -14.90
C LEU A 13 60.45 2.03 -14.13
N GLU A 14 60.00 2.34 -12.92
CA GLU A 14 59.18 1.43 -12.12
C GLU A 14 57.83 1.16 -12.78
N ILE A 15 57.15 2.20 -13.26
CA ILE A 15 55.81 2.07 -13.87
C ILE A 15 55.82 1.29 -15.19
N ASP A 16 56.99 1.10 -15.83
CA ASP A 16 57.12 0.22 -17.00
C ASP A 16 56.67 -1.22 -16.69
N LYS A 17 56.79 -1.65 -15.42
CA LYS A 17 56.34 -2.96 -14.96
C LYS A 17 54.84 -3.17 -15.10
N LEU A 18 54.03 -2.10 -15.15
CA LEU A 18 52.58 -2.18 -15.30
C LEU A 18 52.18 -2.91 -16.61
N LYS A 19 53.02 -2.84 -17.65
CA LYS A 19 52.80 -3.55 -18.92
C LYS A 19 52.79 -5.08 -18.79
N LYS A 20 53.27 -5.61 -17.65
CA LYS A 20 53.33 -7.04 -17.37
C LYS A 20 52.10 -7.55 -16.61
N ILE A 21 51.27 -6.64 -16.07
CA ILE A 21 50.07 -7.02 -15.33
C ILE A 21 48.93 -7.20 -16.34
N THR A 22 48.39 -8.42 -16.40
CA THR A 22 47.42 -8.83 -17.43
C THR A 22 46.03 -8.92 -16.81
N ARG A 23 45.05 -8.27 -17.45
CA ARG A 23 43.63 -8.27 -17.06
C ARG A 23 42.92 -9.51 -17.59
N GLN A 24 41.73 -9.80 -17.08
CA GLN A 24 40.89 -10.88 -17.65
C GLN A 24 40.14 -10.46 -18.93
N THR A 25 40.02 -9.16 -19.20
CA THR A 25 39.37 -8.61 -20.39
C THR A 25 40.23 -8.83 -21.63
N TYR A 26 39.62 -9.23 -22.75
CA TYR A 26 40.29 -9.35 -24.03
C TYR A 26 40.32 -8.01 -24.78
N ILE A 27 41.37 -7.76 -25.55
CA ILE A 27 41.37 -6.63 -26.49
C ILE A 27 40.32 -6.86 -27.59
N SER A 28 39.91 -5.79 -28.28
CA SER A 28 38.70 -5.78 -29.13
C SER A 28 38.62 -6.84 -30.24
N ASP A 29 39.76 -7.39 -30.70
CA ASP A 29 39.79 -8.45 -31.71
C ASP A 29 39.82 -9.88 -31.12
N GLY A 30 39.82 -10.00 -29.80
CA GLY A 30 39.84 -11.26 -29.06
C GLY A 30 41.18 -12.01 -29.10
N SER A 31 42.24 -11.43 -29.67
CA SER A 31 43.50 -12.16 -29.90
C SER A 31 44.32 -12.44 -28.63
N ARG A 32 44.20 -11.58 -27.61
CA ARG A 32 44.85 -11.72 -26.31
C ARG A 32 44.14 -10.91 -25.22
N LYS A 33 44.55 -11.13 -23.98
CA LYS A 33 44.14 -10.32 -22.83
C LYS A 33 44.83 -8.95 -22.83
N GLU A 34 44.09 -7.94 -22.36
CA GLU A 34 44.55 -6.57 -22.13
C GLU A 34 45.54 -6.52 -20.95
N ASN A 35 46.44 -5.53 -20.92
CA ASN A 35 47.24 -5.20 -19.73
C ASN A 35 46.84 -3.83 -19.17
N ASP A 36 47.18 -3.55 -17.90
CA ASP A 36 46.72 -2.33 -17.22
C ASP A 36 47.26 -1.03 -17.85
N THR A 37 48.39 -1.10 -18.55
CA THR A 37 48.91 0.05 -19.30
C THR A 37 48.03 0.39 -20.50
N GLU A 38 47.56 -0.63 -21.23
CA GLU A 38 46.63 -0.48 -22.35
C GLU A 38 45.27 0.02 -21.86
N HIS A 39 44.78 -0.52 -20.75
CA HIS A 39 43.54 -0.08 -20.10
C HIS A 39 43.61 1.40 -19.71
N SER A 40 44.64 1.78 -18.93
CA SER A 40 44.84 3.17 -18.48
C SER A 40 44.97 4.16 -19.65
N TRP A 41 45.68 3.77 -20.71
CA TRP A 41 45.77 4.59 -21.93
C TRP A 41 44.41 4.72 -22.64
N HIS A 42 43.65 3.63 -22.73
CA HIS A 42 42.32 3.63 -23.36
C HIS A 42 41.34 4.52 -22.58
N LEU A 43 41.34 4.44 -21.24
CA LEU A 43 40.54 5.32 -20.39
C LEU A 43 40.92 6.80 -20.56
N ALA A 44 42.21 7.12 -20.68
CA ALA A 44 42.64 8.50 -20.92
C ALA A 44 42.12 9.03 -22.27
N MET A 45 42.10 8.20 -23.31
CA MET A 45 41.50 8.55 -24.60
C MET A 45 39.97 8.68 -24.52
N MET A 46 39.31 7.82 -23.75
CA MET A 46 37.87 7.92 -23.50
C MET A 46 37.53 9.21 -22.75
N CYS A 47 38.31 9.58 -21.73
CA CYS A 47 38.12 10.83 -20.99
C CYS A 47 38.22 12.05 -21.90
N LEU A 48 39.23 12.07 -22.78
CA LEU A 48 39.42 13.17 -23.73
C LEU A 48 38.22 13.36 -24.67
N LEU A 49 37.57 12.26 -25.08
CA LEU A 49 36.49 12.29 -26.07
C LEU A 49 35.08 12.35 -25.46
N LEU A 50 34.87 11.73 -24.30
CA LEU A 50 33.53 11.50 -23.74
C LEU A 50 33.20 12.44 -22.56
N SER A 51 34.08 13.37 -22.22
CA SER A 51 33.88 14.30 -21.09
C SER A 51 32.61 15.15 -21.20
N GLU A 52 32.09 15.37 -22.41
CA GLU A 52 30.82 16.09 -22.62
C GLU A 52 29.59 15.35 -22.07
N TYR A 53 29.72 14.05 -21.78
CA TYR A 53 28.64 13.23 -21.22
C TYR A 53 28.71 13.10 -19.69
N ALA A 54 29.60 13.83 -19.02
CA ALA A 54 29.64 13.87 -17.57
C ALA A 54 28.37 14.51 -17.01
N ASN A 55 27.84 14.00 -15.89
CA ASN A 55 26.65 14.57 -15.25
C ASN A 55 26.88 16.00 -14.70
N GLU A 56 28.15 16.31 -14.41
CA GLU A 56 28.60 17.58 -13.82
C GLU A 56 29.86 18.05 -14.55
N ASP A 57 30.19 19.34 -14.48
CA ASP A 57 31.43 19.87 -15.06
C ASP A 57 32.66 19.25 -14.39
N ILE A 58 33.64 18.82 -15.19
CA ILE A 58 34.85 18.13 -14.72
C ILE A 58 36.14 18.76 -15.26
N ASP A 59 37.23 18.68 -14.49
CA ASP A 59 38.58 18.93 -15.01
C ASP A 59 39.10 17.69 -15.76
N VAL A 60 39.04 17.76 -17.09
CA VAL A 60 39.49 16.68 -17.99
C VAL A 60 40.95 16.28 -17.74
N MET A 61 41.85 17.23 -17.48
CA MET A 61 43.26 16.92 -17.23
C MET A 61 43.46 16.20 -15.90
N LYS A 62 42.64 16.53 -14.90
CA LYS A 62 42.63 15.84 -13.61
C LYS A 62 42.10 14.41 -13.76
N VAL A 63 41.00 14.20 -14.47
CA VAL A 63 40.44 12.87 -14.75
C VAL A 63 41.43 12.02 -15.56
N MET A 64 42.05 12.58 -16.60
CA MET A 64 43.09 11.89 -17.36
C MET A 64 44.27 11.49 -16.45
N SER A 65 44.70 12.39 -15.56
CA SER A 65 45.77 12.07 -14.59
C SER A 65 45.37 10.94 -13.65
N MET A 66 44.10 10.91 -13.23
CA MET A 66 43.54 9.92 -12.34
C MET A 66 43.52 8.52 -12.97
N VAL A 67 42.95 8.39 -14.17
CA VAL A 67 42.88 7.09 -14.88
C VAL A 67 44.26 6.61 -15.38
N LEU A 68 45.25 7.51 -15.55
CA LEU A 68 46.61 7.08 -15.89
C LEU A 68 47.38 6.50 -14.70
N ILE A 69 46.97 6.79 -13.46
CA ILE A 69 47.69 6.36 -12.26
C ILE A 69 46.93 5.36 -11.39
N HIS A 70 45.61 5.18 -11.60
CA HIS A 70 44.77 4.37 -10.72
C HIS A 70 45.28 2.94 -10.50
N ASP A 71 45.74 2.29 -11.57
CA ASP A 71 46.22 0.91 -11.56
C ASP A 71 47.75 0.77 -11.36
N ILE A 72 48.50 1.87 -11.18
CA ILE A 72 49.98 1.79 -10.99
C ILE A 72 50.35 0.90 -9.79
N ILE A 73 49.51 0.89 -8.76
CA ILE A 73 49.70 0.10 -7.55
C ILE A 73 49.59 -1.41 -7.78
N GLU A 74 48.99 -1.84 -8.89
CA GLU A 74 48.86 -3.24 -9.28
C GLU A 74 50.20 -3.88 -9.65
N ILE A 75 51.26 -3.10 -9.84
CA ILE A 75 52.64 -3.60 -9.98
C ILE A 75 53.04 -4.49 -8.79
N ASP A 76 52.59 -4.16 -7.59
CA ASP A 76 52.85 -4.95 -6.38
C ASP A 76 51.61 -5.68 -5.88
N ALA A 77 50.43 -5.06 -6.01
CA ALA A 77 49.20 -5.65 -5.52
C ALA A 77 48.72 -6.80 -6.44
N GLY A 78 49.00 -6.71 -7.75
CA GLY A 78 48.43 -7.55 -8.80
C GLY A 78 46.98 -7.19 -9.15
N ASP A 79 46.60 -7.31 -10.42
CA ASP A 79 45.21 -7.13 -10.86
C ASP A 79 44.31 -8.17 -10.21
N THR A 80 43.25 -7.69 -9.55
CA THR A 80 42.26 -8.55 -8.88
C THR A 80 40.98 -8.52 -9.70
N TYR A 81 40.65 -9.67 -10.32
CA TYR A 81 39.45 -9.77 -11.15
C TYR A 81 38.20 -9.37 -10.38
N ALA A 82 37.39 -8.49 -10.96
CA ALA A 82 36.29 -7.85 -10.22
C ALA A 82 35.18 -8.79 -9.74
N TYR A 83 35.08 -10.00 -10.30
CA TYR A 83 34.10 -11.01 -9.88
C TYR A 83 34.71 -12.10 -8.98
N ASP A 84 35.97 -11.96 -8.53
CA ASP A 84 36.63 -12.91 -7.61
C ASP A 84 36.45 -12.50 -6.14
N ASN A 85 35.48 -13.13 -5.47
CA ASN A 85 35.19 -12.91 -4.05
C ASN A 85 36.36 -13.26 -3.11
N LYS A 86 37.24 -14.21 -3.46
CA LYS A 86 38.37 -14.61 -2.59
C LYS A 86 39.51 -13.61 -2.70
N GLY A 87 39.85 -13.16 -3.91
CA GLY A 87 40.89 -12.16 -4.17
C GLY A 87 40.59 -10.80 -3.53
N ASN A 88 39.30 -10.41 -3.49
CA ASN A 88 38.86 -9.13 -2.92
C ASN A 88 39.05 -9.00 -1.40
N SER A 89 39.12 -10.11 -0.66
CA SER A 89 39.22 -10.10 0.82
C SER A 89 40.50 -9.46 1.38
N THR A 90 41.60 -9.47 0.62
CA THR A 90 42.91 -8.92 1.02
C THR A 90 43.35 -7.76 0.12
N LYS A 91 42.46 -7.26 -0.72
CA LYS A 91 42.75 -6.26 -1.75
C LYS A 91 43.23 -4.94 -1.15
N ILE A 92 42.44 -4.33 -0.26
CA ILE A 92 42.72 -3.02 0.35
C ILE A 92 44.10 -2.99 1.04
N GLU A 93 44.46 -4.02 1.81
CA GLU A 93 45.75 -4.08 2.51
C GLU A 93 46.95 -4.16 1.55
N ARG A 94 46.80 -4.89 0.44
CA ARG A 94 47.85 -4.99 -0.60
C ARG A 94 48.01 -3.67 -1.34
N GLU A 95 46.89 -3.04 -1.70
CA GLU A 95 46.87 -1.78 -2.45
C GLU A 95 47.44 -0.62 -1.65
N ILE A 96 47.13 -0.51 -0.35
CA ILE A 96 47.71 0.52 0.53
C ILE A 96 49.23 0.36 0.63
N LYS A 97 49.73 -0.86 0.84
CA LYS A 97 51.18 -1.13 0.92
C LYS A 97 51.88 -0.83 -0.41
N ALA A 98 51.26 -1.18 -1.53
CA ALA A 98 51.76 -0.88 -2.87
C ALA A 98 51.82 0.64 -3.12
N ALA A 99 50.74 1.36 -2.80
CA ALA A 99 50.66 2.81 -2.90
C ALA A 99 51.73 3.50 -2.05
N GLU A 100 51.95 3.03 -0.81
CA GLU A 100 52.99 3.53 0.08
C GLU A 100 54.39 3.32 -0.48
N ARG A 101 54.67 2.19 -1.13
CA ARG A 101 55.99 1.96 -1.73
C ARG A 101 56.18 2.76 -3.02
N ILE A 102 55.26 2.60 -3.97
CA ILE A 102 55.44 3.04 -5.35
C ILE A 102 55.42 4.56 -5.45
N PHE A 103 54.45 5.24 -4.83
CA PHE A 103 54.40 6.71 -4.89
C PHE A 103 55.56 7.36 -4.13
N ASN A 104 56.08 6.73 -3.06
CA ASN A 104 57.24 7.24 -2.33
C ASN A 104 58.58 7.07 -3.06
N ILE A 105 58.62 6.47 -4.25
CA ILE A 105 59.79 6.57 -5.15
C ILE A 105 59.95 8.03 -5.59
N LEU A 106 58.84 8.74 -5.84
CA LEU A 106 58.86 10.14 -6.27
C LEU A 106 59.36 11.11 -5.18
N PRO A 107 59.85 12.30 -5.57
CA PRO A 107 60.05 13.41 -4.64
C PRO A 107 58.80 13.70 -3.80
N LYS A 108 58.99 14.10 -2.53
CA LYS A 108 57.92 14.19 -1.52
C LYS A 108 56.67 14.96 -1.96
N ASP A 109 56.82 16.08 -2.65
CA ASP A 109 55.72 16.89 -3.17
C ASP A 109 54.92 16.16 -4.27
N GLN A 110 55.60 15.44 -5.17
CA GLN A 110 54.95 14.67 -6.23
C GLN A 110 54.32 13.38 -5.70
N ALA A 111 54.98 12.72 -4.74
CA ALA A 111 54.45 11.55 -4.06
C ALA A 111 53.09 11.88 -3.39
N VAL A 112 53.03 12.98 -2.61
CA VAL A 112 51.80 13.44 -1.97
C VAL A 112 50.73 13.78 -3.02
N LYS A 113 51.10 14.48 -4.11
CA LYS A 113 50.15 14.87 -5.15
C LYS A 113 49.51 13.66 -5.85
N LEU A 114 50.31 12.72 -6.35
CA LEU A 114 49.78 11.55 -7.06
C LEU A 114 49.02 10.62 -6.12
N ARG A 115 49.49 10.45 -4.88
CA ARG A 115 48.77 9.68 -3.86
C ARG A 115 47.39 10.28 -3.58
N SER A 116 47.29 11.60 -3.44
CA SER A 116 46.01 12.27 -3.23
C SER A 116 45.02 12.08 -4.39
N ILE A 117 45.50 12.07 -5.64
CA ILE A 117 44.66 11.82 -6.83
C ILE A 117 44.16 10.37 -6.82
N TRP A 118 45.03 9.43 -6.41
CA TRP A 118 44.66 8.03 -6.26
C TRP A 118 43.64 7.82 -5.13
N ASP A 119 43.85 8.42 -3.96
CA ASP A 119 42.91 8.34 -2.83
C ASP A 119 41.53 8.93 -3.20
N GLU A 120 41.50 9.99 -4.03
CA GLU A 120 40.26 10.60 -4.53
C GLU A 120 39.47 9.66 -5.46
N PHE A 121 40.16 8.95 -6.36
CA PHE A 121 39.56 7.94 -7.24
C PHE A 121 38.93 6.79 -6.45
N GLU A 122 39.62 6.34 -5.40
CA GLU A 122 39.15 5.27 -4.52
C GLU A 122 37.96 5.71 -3.65
N ALA A 123 37.95 6.97 -3.19
CA ALA A 123 36.81 7.51 -2.46
C ALA A 123 35.54 7.58 -3.33
N ASN A 124 35.66 7.85 -4.63
CA ASN A 124 34.54 7.92 -5.59
C ASN A 124 33.44 8.94 -5.18
N ILE A 125 33.86 10.06 -4.59
CA ILE A 125 32.93 11.10 -4.08
C ILE A 125 32.81 12.28 -5.05
N THR A 126 33.92 12.73 -5.63
CA THR A 126 33.96 13.94 -6.47
C THR A 126 33.42 13.68 -7.88
N PRO A 127 32.96 14.72 -8.61
CA PRO A 127 32.55 14.59 -10.00
C PRO A 127 33.60 13.91 -10.89
N GLU A 128 34.87 14.32 -10.75
CA GLU A 128 35.98 13.73 -11.51
C GLU A 128 36.19 12.25 -11.18
N ALA A 129 36.15 11.87 -9.90
CA ALA A 129 36.30 10.48 -9.48
C ALA A 129 35.14 9.60 -9.96
N ARG A 130 33.90 10.10 -9.87
CA ARG A 130 32.70 9.40 -10.37
C ARG A 130 32.76 9.20 -11.87
N PHE A 131 33.17 10.22 -12.62
CA PHE A 131 33.32 10.11 -14.06
C PHE A 131 34.47 9.17 -14.45
N ALA A 132 35.63 9.28 -13.81
CA ALA A 132 36.75 8.34 -13.98
C ALA A 132 36.30 6.89 -13.75
N ARG A 133 35.58 6.65 -12.65
CA ARG A 133 35.04 5.32 -12.30
C ARG A 133 34.01 4.81 -13.31
N THR A 134 33.26 5.73 -13.91
CA THR A 134 32.31 5.40 -14.98
C THR A 134 33.02 4.86 -16.21
N LEU A 135 34.11 5.52 -16.62
CA LEU A 135 34.93 5.05 -17.76
C LEU A 135 35.60 3.69 -17.45
N ASP A 136 36.20 3.55 -16.27
CA ASP A 136 36.82 2.31 -15.76
C ASP A 136 35.84 1.13 -15.80
N ASN A 137 34.58 1.35 -15.43
CA ASN A 137 33.56 0.32 -15.47
C ASN A 137 33.02 0.00 -16.88
N ILE A 138 32.90 0.99 -17.76
CA ILE A 138 32.30 0.83 -19.09
C ILE A 138 33.28 0.23 -20.10
N GLN A 139 34.56 0.58 -20.03
CA GLN A 139 35.56 0.12 -21.01
C GLN A 139 35.65 -1.42 -21.08
N PRO A 140 35.71 -2.16 -19.96
CA PRO A 140 35.76 -3.62 -20.00
C PRO A 140 34.47 -4.24 -20.54
N VAL A 141 33.33 -3.61 -20.31
CA VAL A 141 32.02 -4.03 -20.83
C VAL A 141 31.97 -3.85 -22.35
N MET A 142 32.46 -2.71 -22.84
CA MET A 142 32.56 -2.42 -24.27
C MET A 142 33.46 -3.45 -24.99
N LEU A 143 34.63 -3.74 -24.43
CA LEU A 143 35.56 -4.74 -25.00
C LEU A 143 34.99 -6.16 -24.97
N ASN A 144 34.31 -6.55 -23.87
CA ASN A 144 33.60 -7.82 -23.82
C ASN A 144 32.50 -7.92 -24.88
N ASN A 145 31.72 -6.85 -25.08
CA ASN A 145 30.73 -6.83 -26.15
C ASN A 145 31.37 -6.93 -27.55
N ALA A 146 32.46 -6.21 -27.81
CA ALA A 146 33.18 -6.26 -29.09
C ALA A 146 33.72 -7.66 -29.42
N THR A 147 34.08 -8.42 -28.38
CA THR A 147 34.59 -9.79 -28.49
C THR A 147 33.51 -10.86 -28.38
N GLU A 148 32.23 -10.51 -28.49
CA GLU A 148 31.10 -11.44 -28.34
C GLU A 148 31.08 -12.20 -26.99
N GLY A 149 31.59 -11.54 -25.94
CA GLY A 149 31.57 -11.97 -24.55
C GLY A 149 32.51 -13.12 -24.22
N ILE A 150 33.69 -13.22 -24.84
CA ILE A 150 34.68 -14.28 -24.54
C ILE A 150 34.95 -14.36 -23.03
N SER A 151 35.34 -13.25 -22.38
CA SER A 151 35.69 -13.28 -20.95
C SER A 151 34.49 -13.59 -20.06
N TRP A 152 33.30 -13.07 -20.41
CA TRP A 152 32.05 -13.39 -19.70
C TRP A 152 31.73 -14.90 -19.75
N LYS A 153 31.89 -15.53 -20.92
CA LYS A 153 31.70 -16.98 -21.09
C LYS A 153 32.74 -17.80 -20.34
N GLU A 154 34.03 -17.44 -20.43
CA GLU A 154 35.12 -18.15 -19.74
C GLU A 154 34.91 -18.23 -18.23
N HIS A 155 34.36 -17.16 -17.64
CA HIS A 155 34.19 -17.02 -16.20
C HIS A 155 32.75 -17.25 -15.73
N ASN A 156 31.85 -17.66 -16.63
CA ASN A 156 30.42 -17.85 -16.34
C ASN A 156 29.77 -16.64 -15.63
N VAL A 157 30.11 -15.43 -16.07
CA VAL A 157 29.69 -14.18 -15.40
C VAL A 157 28.17 -14.01 -15.46
N MET A 158 27.58 -13.69 -14.31
CA MET A 158 26.15 -13.41 -14.16
C MET A 158 25.81 -11.94 -14.37
N LEU A 159 24.57 -11.65 -14.80
CA LEU A 159 24.09 -10.27 -15.01
C LEU A 159 24.16 -9.44 -13.72
N SER A 160 23.81 -10.00 -12.56
CA SER A 160 23.79 -9.37 -11.24
C SER A 160 25.19 -8.96 -10.82
N GLN A 161 26.20 -9.76 -11.16
CA GLN A 161 27.60 -9.43 -10.91
C GLN A 161 27.99 -8.18 -11.72
N ILE A 162 27.55 -8.09 -12.98
CA ILE A 162 27.77 -6.91 -13.82
C ILE A 162 26.99 -5.71 -13.28
N LEU A 163 25.71 -5.85 -12.95
CA LEU A 163 24.87 -4.77 -12.44
C LEU A 163 25.33 -4.27 -11.07
N ASN A 164 25.71 -5.16 -10.15
CA ASN A 164 26.21 -4.79 -8.83
C ASN A 164 27.55 -4.05 -8.91
N ARG A 165 28.48 -4.48 -9.79
CA ARG A 165 29.71 -3.72 -10.07
C ARG A 165 29.39 -2.32 -10.58
N ASN A 166 28.33 -2.20 -11.39
CA ASN A 166 27.93 -0.97 -12.05
C ASN A 166 26.89 -0.13 -11.29
N LYS A 167 26.52 -0.49 -10.06
CA LYS A 167 25.42 0.16 -9.32
C LYS A 167 25.58 1.67 -9.15
N ASN A 168 26.81 2.15 -9.13
CA ASN A 168 27.13 3.58 -9.00
C ASN A 168 27.63 4.21 -10.31
N THR A 169 27.71 3.46 -11.43
CA THR A 169 28.24 3.95 -12.71
C THR A 169 27.43 5.12 -13.26
N HIS A 170 26.11 5.12 -13.11
CA HIS A 170 25.24 6.22 -13.54
C HIS A 170 25.52 7.56 -12.81
N LYS A 171 26.20 7.54 -11.65
CA LYS A 171 26.50 8.76 -10.88
C LYS A 171 27.54 9.65 -11.55
N GLY A 172 28.42 9.10 -12.40
CA GLY A 172 29.38 9.89 -13.18
C GLY A 172 28.86 10.29 -14.56
N SER A 173 28.12 9.39 -15.22
CA SER A 173 27.41 9.67 -16.47
C SER A 173 26.21 8.74 -16.63
N GLU A 174 25.00 9.28 -16.60
CA GLU A 174 23.79 8.51 -16.85
C GLU A 174 23.71 8.05 -18.32
N GLU A 175 24.11 8.91 -19.26
CA GLU A 175 24.05 8.64 -20.69
C GLU A 175 25.00 7.52 -21.12
N LEU A 176 26.26 7.54 -20.66
CA LEU A 176 27.22 6.47 -20.96
C LEU A 176 26.81 5.15 -20.30
N TRP A 177 26.27 5.20 -19.07
CA TRP A 177 25.75 4.00 -18.42
C TRP A 177 24.60 3.38 -19.22
N ASN A 178 23.62 4.19 -19.63
CA ASN A 178 22.50 3.73 -20.44
C ASN A 178 22.99 3.14 -21.77
N PHE A 179 23.94 3.80 -22.44
CA PHE A 179 24.55 3.24 -23.66
C PHE A 179 25.16 1.86 -23.40
N SER A 180 26.01 1.73 -22.37
CA SER A 180 26.66 0.47 -22.01
C SER A 180 25.64 -0.63 -21.67
N LEU A 181 24.64 -0.31 -20.85
CA LEU A 181 23.59 -1.24 -20.46
C LEU A 181 22.80 -1.76 -21.66
N TYR A 182 22.23 -0.85 -22.45
CA TYR A 182 21.32 -1.22 -23.54
C TYR A 182 22.03 -1.72 -24.80
N ARG A 183 23.26 -1.27 -25.07
CA ARG A 183 24.01 -1.62 -26.31
C ARG A 183 25.10 -2.65 -26.10
N ASN A 184 25.65 -2.78 -24.90
CA ASN A 184 26.77 -3.71 -24.64
C ASN A 184 26.37 -4.87 -23.72
N ILE A 185 25.64 -4.63 -22.64
CA ILE A 185 25.31 -5.67 -21.66
C ILE A 185 24.11 -6.50 -22.11
N LEU A 186 22.94 -5.89 -22.26
CA LEU A 186 21.68 -6.60 -22.49
C LEU A 186 21.67 -7.45 -23.80
N PRO A 187 22.28 -7.02 -24.92
CA PRO A 187 22.38 -7.87 -26.11
C PRO A 187 23.20 -9.16 -25.87
N ASN A 188 24.17 -9.14 -24.96
CA ASN A 188 24.99 -10.30 -24.65
C ASN A 188 24.32 -11.27 -23.66
N VAL A 189 23.36 -10.78 -22.87
CA VAL A 189 22.39 -11.65 -22.18
C VAL A 189 21.56 -12.41 -23.22
N LYS A 190 21.06 -11.73 -24.27
CA LYS A 190 20.26 -12.38 -25.33
C LYS A 190 21.02 -13.46 -26.10
N LYS A 191 22.33 -13.30 -26.25
CA LYS A 191 23.22 -14.23 -26.94
C LYS A 191 23.77 -15.33 -26.04
N ASN A 192 23.31 -15.44 -24.79
CA ASN A 192 23.85 -16.35 -23.77
C ASN A 192 25.37 -16.21 -23.56
N ALA A 193 25.90 -15.00 -23.77
CA ALA A 193 27.29 -14.67 -23.50
C ALA A 193 27.49 -14.15 -22.08
N ILE A 194 26.45 -13.55 -21.50
CA ILE A 194 26.30 -13.28 -20.08
C ILE A 194 25.23 -14.24 -19.57
N ASN A 195 25.51 -14.92 -18.46
CA ASN A 195 24.49 -15.70 -17.80
C ASN A 195 23.51 -14.72 -17.15
N TYR A 196 22.24 -14.78 -17.54
CA TYR A 196 21.22 -14.09 -16.75
C TYR A 196 21.17 -14.79 -15.38
N ASP A 197 21.06 -14.04 -14.28
CA ASP A 197 20.74 -14.67 -13.00
C ASP A 197 19.38 -15.34 -13.16
N LYS A 198 19.42 -16.64 -13.42
CA LYS A 198 18.30 -17.53 -13.16
C LYS A 198 17.98 -17.57 -11.67
N GLU A 199 18.83 -16.99 -10.81
CA GLU A 199 18.56 -16.78 -9.38
C GLU A 199 17.53 -15.68 -9.12
N ASN A 200 16.42 -15.67 -9.85
CA ASN A 200 15.18 -15.55 -9.13
C ASN A 200 14.79 -17.00 -8.80
N VAL A 201 15.28 -17.53 -7.67
CA VAL A 201 14.92 -18.89 -7.18
C VAL A 201 13.41 -19.08 -7.27
N ASN A 202 12.65 -18.00 -7.04
CA ASN A 202 11.21 -17.99 -7.19
C ASN A 202 10.74 -18.16 -8.63
N PHE A 203 11.43 -17.62 -9.65
CA PHE A 203 11.07 -17.84 -11.06
C PHE A 203 11.42 -19.26 -11.55
N GLU A 204 12.55 -19.84 -11.15
CA GLU A 204 12.87 -21.23 -11.50
C GLU A 204 11.89 -22.20 -10.82
N ARG A 205 11.63 -22.00 -9.52
CA ARG A 205 10.62 -22.75 -8.77
C ARG A 205 9.22 -22.56 -9.36
N PHE A 206 8.88 -21.35 -9.80
CA PHE A 206 7.67 -21.02 -10.54
C PHE A 206 7.57 -21.79 -11.86
N GLU A 207 8.62 -21.79 -12.71
CA GLU A 207 8.59 -22.53 -13.96
C GLU A 207 8.39 -24.03 -13.71
N LEU A 208 9.11 -24.62 -12.74
CA LEU A 208 9.01 -26.04 -12.40
C LEU A 208 7.62 -26.44 -11.90
N VAL A 209 7.02 -25.65 -10.98
CA VAL A 209 5.71 -25.98 -10.41
C VAL A 209 4.60 -25.84 -11.46
N TYR A 210 4.65 -24.82 -12.31
CA TYR A 210 3.64 -24.61 -13.35
C TYR A 210 3.79 -25.60 -14.51
N GLU A 211 5.01 -26.00 -14.91
CA GLU A 211 5.21 -27.09 -15.87
C GLU A 211 4.57 -28.39 -15.38
N ARG A 212 4.69 -28.68 -14.07
CA ARG A 212 4.04 -29.85 -13.47
C ARG A 212 2.52 -29.73 -13.49
N ILE A 213 1.95 -28.57 -13.18
CA ILE A 213 0.49 -28.34 -13.29
C ILE A 213 0.02 -28.52 -14.75
N MET A 214 0.77 -28.00 -15.71
CA MET A 214 0.45 -28.14 -17.14
C MET A 214 0.57 -29.57 -17.67
N SER A 215 1.27 -30.46 -16.95
CA SER A 215 1.36 -31.88 -17.29
C SER A 215 0.19 -32.73 -16.78
N ILE A 216 -0.74 -32.12 -16.03
CA ILE A 216 -1.94 -32.80 -15.51
C ILE A 216 -2.92 -33.01 -16.68
N GLU A 217 -3.02 -34.25 -17.15
CA GLU A 217 -3.96 -34.64 -18.20
C GLU A 217 -5.23 -35.27 -17.61
N PRO A 218 -6.45 -34.81 -17.98
CA PRO A 218 -7.71 -35.31 -17.42
C PRO A 218 -7.86 -36.83 -17.49
N ASP A 219 -7.40 -37.44 -18.58
CA ASP A 219 -7.50 -38.88 -18.83
C ASP A 219 -6.52 -39.72 -17.98
N SER A 220 -5.48 -39.09 -17.42
CA SER A 220 -4.47 -39.76 -16.59
C SER A 220 -4.72 -39.65 -15.09
N MET A 221 -5.68 -38.83 -14.66
CA MET A 221 -5.96 -38.58 -13.24
C MET A 221 -6.45 -39.85 -12.52
N ILE A 222 -5.70 -40.28 -11.51
CA ILE A 222 -6.03 -41.46 -10.69
C ILE A 222 -6.81 -41.01 -9.44
N MET A 223 -8.06 -40.56 -9.64
CA MET A 223 -8.95 -40.11 -8.56
C MET A 223 -10.43 -40.30 -8.94
N PRO A 224 -11.37 -40.24 -7.97
CA PRO A 224 -12.80 -40.36 -8.26
C PRO A 224 -13.28 -39.30 -9.27
N GLU A 225 -14.14 -39.72 -10.21
CA GLU A 225 -14.56 -38.89 -11.36
C GLU A 225 -15.13 -37.53 -10.97
N LYS A 226 -15.85 -37.46 -9.84
CA LYS A 226 -16.46 -36.22 -9.36
C LYS A 226 -15.46 -35.09 -9.13
N PHE A 227 -14.20 -35.40 -8.79
CA PHE A 227 -13.16 -34.39 -8.47
C PHE A 227 -12.34 -33.95 -9.66
N LYS A 228 -12.33 -34.71 -10.77
CA LYS A 228 -11.45 -34.41 -11.91
C LYS A 228 -11.69 -33.01 -12.49
N ASP A 229 -12.96 -32.65 -12.68
CA ASP A 229 -13.35 -31.36 -13.24
C ASP A 229 -12.82 -30.18 -12.41
N TYR A 230 -12.82 -30.30 -11.07
CA TYR A 230 -12.22 -29.31 -10.18
C TYR A 230 -10.74 -29.07 -10.51
N PHE A 231 -9.93 -30.14 -10.53
CA PHE A 231 -8.50 -30.01 -10.78
C PHE A 231 -8.20 -29.52 -12.20
N VAL A 232 -9.00 -29.91 -13.20
CA VAL A 232 -8.89 -29.39 -14.56
C VAL A 232 -9.15 -27.88 -14.60
N GLN A 233 -10.22 -27.40 -13.96
CA GLN A 233 -10.57 -25.98 -13.95
C GLN A 233 -9.51 -25.13 -13.22
N ILE A 234 -9.04 -25.58 -12.04
CA ILE A 234 -8.01 -24.84 -11.29
C ILE A 234 -6.64 -24.88 -12.00
N ALA A 235 -6.25 -26.02 -12.59
CA ALA A 235 -5.03 -26.08 -13.42
C ALA A 235 -5.11 -25.13 -14.63
N ALA A 236 -6.29 -24.99 -15.24
CA ALA A 236 -6.51 -24.03 -16.32
C ALA A 236 -6.35 -22.57 -15.86
N MET A 237 -6.76 -22.24 -14.62
CA MET A 237 -6.51 -20.91 -14.05
C MET A 237 -5.01 -20.64 -13.91
N PHE A 238 -4.25 -21.56 -13.32
CA PHE A 238 -2.80 -21.47 -13.23
C PHE A 238 -2.13 -21.34 -14.61
N ASN A 239 -2.61 -22.07 -15.62
CA ASN A 239 -2.11 -21.91 -16.98
C ASN A 239 -2.33 -20.49 -17.52
N ASN A 240 -3.46 -19.83 -17.22
CA ASN A 240 -3.66 -18.42 -17.59
C ASN A 240 -2.64 -17.49 -16.90
N TYR A 241 -2.37 -17.71 -15.60
CA TYR A 241 -1.38 -16.94 -14.85
C TYR A 241 0.04 -17.14 -15.39
N TYR A 242 0.43 -18.38 -15.69
CA TYR A 242 1.70 -18.70 -16.31
C TYR A 242 1.88 -18.00 -17.66
N ASN A 243 0.86 -18.08 -18.52
CA ASN A 243 0.90 -17.43 -19.84
C ASN A 243 0.99 -15.91 -19.71
N CYS A 244 0.30 -15.30 -18.75
CA CYS A 244 0.41 -13.87 -18.47
C CYS A 244 1.83 -13.51 -18.00
N CYS A 245 2.38 -14.24 -17.03
CA CYS A 245 3.75 -14.05 -16.54
C CYS A 245 4.79 -14.17 -17.66
N LYS A 246 4.68 -15.21 -18.50
CA LYS A 246 5.57 -15.40 -19.67
C LYS A 246 5.39 -14.28 -20.68
N TRP A 247 4.17 -13.79 -20.88
CA TRP A 247 3.93 -12.67 -21.78
C TRP A 247 4.57 -11.38 -21.27
N VAL A 248 4.39 -11.03 -20.00
CA VAL A 248 5.05 -9.86 -19.37
C VAL A 248 6.56 -9.99 -19.45
N TRP A 249 7.10 -11.14 -19.01
CA TRP A 249 8.53 -11.45 -19.04
C TRP A 249 9.11 -11.35 -20.45
N ASN A 250 8.48 -11.97 -21.43
CA ASN A 250 8.98 -11.97 -22.81
C ASN A 250 8.98 -10.56 -23.41
N ASN A 251 8.02 -9.71 -23.06
CA ASN A 251 8.04 -8.32 -23.50
C ASN A 251 9.11 -7.51 -22.76
N ASN A 252 9.23 -7.66 -21.43
CA ASN A 252 10.30 -7.04 -20.66
C ASN A 252 11.68 -7.40 -21.25
N TYR A 253 11.87 -8.67 -21.60
CA TYR A 253 13.06 -9.18 -22.26
C TYR A 253 13.23 -8.67 -23.71
N ARG A 254 12.16 -8.67 -24.52
CA ARG A 254 12.18 -8.19 -25.91
C ARG A 254 12.63 -6.74 -25.98
N TYR A 255 12.01 -5.88 -25.17
CA TYR A 255 12.31 -4.45 -25.09
C TYR A 255 13.49 -4.12 -24.19
N ALA A 256 13.98 -5.11 -23.44
CA ALA A 256 15.07 -4.97 -22.47
C ALA A 256 14.77 -3.84 -21.46
N ALA A 257 13.49 -3.69 -21.11
CA ALA A 257 12.97 -2.60 -20.32
C ALA A 257 11.67 -3.03 -19.64
N PRO A 258 11.34 -2.47 -18.47
CA PRO A 258 10.10 -2.79 -17.75
C PRO A 258 8.85 -2.32 -18.51
N ILE A 259 7.68 -2.83 -18.07
CA ILE A 259 6.36 -2.68 -18.70
C ILE A 259 6.04 -1.25 -19.17
N TYR A 260 6.36 -0.25 -18.35
CA TYR A 260 6.09 1.15 -18.63
C TYR A 260 6.89 1.76 -19.79
N LYS A 261 7.94 1.08 -20.30
CA LYS A 261 8.69 1.55 -21.48
C LYS A 261 8.15 1.02 -22.81
N TRP A 262 7.36 -0.05 -22.80
CA TRP A 262 6.90 -0.71 -24.02
C TRP A 262 5.40 -0.93 -24.12
N TYR A 263 4.62 -0.58 -23.09
CA TYR A 263 3.18 -0.83 -23.09
C TYR A 263 2.44 -0.21 -24.29
N LYS A 264 2.94 0.94 -24.79
CA LYS A 264 2.36 1.63 -25.95
C LYS A 264 2.48 0.83 -27.25
N GLU A 265 3.50 -0.02 -27.36
CA GLU A 265 3.78 -0.87 -28.53
C GLU A 265 2.78 -2.03 -28.67
N ILE A 266 2.03 -2.32 -27.61
CA ILE A 266 1.00 -3.35 -27.58
C ILE A 266 -0.36 -2.72 -27.90
N SER A 267 -1.12 -3.38 -28.76
CA SER A 267 -2.49 -2.97 -29.11
C SER A 267 -3.40 -3.01 -27.88
N HIS A 268 -4.36 -2.08 -27.79
CA HIS A 268 -5.32 -2.03 -26.68
C HIS A 268 -6.13 -3.34 -26.54
N ASP A 269 -6.55 -3.95 -27.64
CA ASP A 269 -7.28 -5.22 -27.60
C ASP A 269 -6.47 -6.34 -26.95
N LYS A 270 -5.15 -6.38 -27.21
CA LYS A 270 -4.27 -7.36 -26.57
C LYS A 270 -4.14 -7.11 -25.06
N TRP A 271 -4.08 -5.86 -24.61
CA TRP A 271 -4.11 -5.52 -23.19
C TRP A 271 -5.40 -6.01 -22.52
N LYS A 272 -6.56 -5.75 -23.14
CA LYS A 272 -7.86 -6.22 -22.66
C LYS A 272 -7.92 -7.74 -22.59
N GLU A 273 -7.44 -8.43 -23.62
CA GLU A 273 -7.40 -9.89 -23.68
C GLU A 273 -6.57 -10.47 -22.53
N VAL A 274 -5.33 -10.00 -22.34
CA VAL A 274 -4.44 -10.51 -21.29
C VAL A 274 -4.98 -10.19 -19.90
N ASN A 275 -5.43 -8.96 -19.66
CA ASN A 275 -6.01 -8.57 -18.37
C ASN A 275 -7.24 -9.42 -18.02
N LYS A 276 -8.20 -9.53 -18.94
CA LYS A 276 -9.39 -10.37 -18.73
C LYS A 276 -9.05 -11.84 -18.52
N SER A 277 -7.98 -12.36 -19.13
CA SER A 277 -7.60 -13.76 -18.97
C SER A 277 -7.23 -14.15 -17.54
N VAL A 278 -6.82 -13.17 -16.72
CA VAL A 278 -6.41 -13.39 -15.33
C VAL A 278 -7.35 -12.76 -14.30
N THR A 279 -8.04 -11.66 -14.62
CA THR A 279 -8.94 -10.98 -13.66
C THR A 279 -10.35 -11.58 -13.59
N ARG A 280 -10.83 -12.20 -14.68
CA ARG A 280 -12.20 -12.75 -14.74
C ARG A 280 -12.53 -13.70 -13.58
N PHE A 281 -11.55 -14.44 -13.07
CA PHE A 281 -11.80 -15.45 -12.05
C PHE A 281 -12.32 -14.86 -10.73
N ARG A 282 -11.91 -13.63 -10.40
CA ARG A 282 -12.33 -12.87 -9.23
C ARG A 282 -13.47 -11.90 -9.53
N PHE A 283 -13.40 -11.22 -10.67
CA PHE A 283 -14.23 -10.03 -10.92
C PHE A 283 -15.43 -10.27 -11.85
N ASP A 284 -15.45 -11.39 -12.60
CA ASP A 284 -16.60 -11.76 -13.43
C ASP A 284 -17.62 -12.51 -12.56
N SER A 285 -18.70 -11.82 -12.16
CA SER A 285 -19.72 -12.36 -11.26
C SER A 285 -20.40 -13.61 -11.83
N ASP A 286 -20.64 -13.67 -13.15
CA ASP A 286 -21.25 -14.84 -13.79
C ASP A 286 -20.29 -16.03 -13.76
N TYR A 287 -18.99 -15.79 -13.99
CA TYR A 287 -17.98 -16.83 -13.82
C TYR A 287 -17.95 -17.34 -12.37
N TYR A 288 -17.85 -16.43 -11.39
CA TYR A 288 -17.77 -16.79 -9.97
C TYR A 288 -18.96 -17.64 -9.55
N LEU A 289 -20.19 -17.22 -9.87
CA LEU A 289 -21.41 -17.92 -9.48
C LEU A 289 -21.49 -19.37 -9.97
N ASN A 290 -20.82 -19.68 -11.09
CA ASN A 290 -20.78 -21.01 -11.71
C ASN A 290 -19.45 -21.76 -11.47
N SER A 291 -18.53 -21.19 -10.71
CA SER A 291 -17.21 -21.76 -10.43
C SER A 291 -17.16 -22.52 -9.10
N TYR A 292 -16.13 -23.33 -8.92
CA TYR A 292 -15.86 -23.98 -7.64
C TYR A 292 -15.40 -23.02 -6.54
N ALA A 293 -15.05 -21.77 -6.86
CA ALA A 293 -14.81 -20.75 -5.84
C ALA A 293 -16.11 -20.47 -5.06
N ASN A 294 -17.29 -20.52 -5.70
CA ASN A 294 -18.55 -20.38 -5.00
C ASN A 294 -18.82 -21.61 -4.08
N PRO A 295 -18.91 -21.42 -2.75
CA PRO A 295 -19.14 -22.52 -1.80
C PRO A 295 -20.40 -23.33 -2.12
N LYS A 296 -21.44 -22.70 -2.67
CA LYS A 296 -22.68 -23.38 -3.08
C LYS A 296 -22.42 -24.45 -4.14
N ILE A 297 -21.55 -24.18 -5.10
CA ILE A 297 -21.21 -25.13 -6.16
C ILE A 297 -20.34 -26.25 -5.58
N ALA A 298 -19.26 -25.89 -4.89
CA ALA A 298 -18.32 -26.87 -4.35
C ALA A 298 -18.95 -27.81 -3.31
N VAL A 299 -19.77 -27.30 -2.39
CA VAL A 299 -20.46 -28.11 -1.37
C VAL A 299 -21.47 -29.08 -2.00
N ASN A 300 -22.21 -28.63 -3.02
CA ASN A 300 -23.13 -29.51 -3.74
C ASN A 300 -22.41 -30.65 -4.47
N CYS A 301 -21.19 -30.43 -4.95
CA CYS A 301 -20.39 -31.44 -5.66
C CYS A 301 -19.64 -32.39 -4.69
N PHE A 302 -19.09 -31.85 -3.60
CA PHE A 302 -18.07 -32.56 -2.79
C PHE A 302 -18.49 -32.85 -1.36
N GLY A 303 -19.69 -32.45 -0.96
CA GLY A 303 -20.12 -32.49 0.44
C GLY A 303 -19.65 -31.24 1.19
N LYS A 304 -20.19 -31.05 2.39
CA LYS A 304 -20.04 -29.79 3.14
C LYS A 304 -18.59 -29.50 3.50
N GLU A 305 -17.94 -30.40 4.22
CA GLU A 305 -16.62 -30.17 4.79
C GLU A 305 -15.55 -30.07 3.70
N LEU A 306 -15.47 -31.07 2.81
CA LEU A 306 -14.51 -31.07 1.72
C LEU A 306 -14.81 -29.99 0.66
N GLY A 307 -16.08 -29.73 0.36
CA GLY A 307 -16.48 -28.68 -0.59
C GLY A 307 -16.09 -27.28 -0.12
N GLN A 308 -16.18 -26.99 1.19
CA GLN A 308 -15.72 -25.72 1.74
C GLN A 308 -14.20 -25.54 1.62
N LEU A 309 -13.41 -26.60 1.89
CA LEU A 309 -11.94 -26.56 1.74
C LEU A 309 -11.52 -26.31 0.29
N LEU A 310 -12.16 -27.01 -0.66
CA LEU A 310 -11.88 -26.85 -2.09
C LEU A 310 -12.37 -25.49 -2.64
N SER A 311 -13.48 -24.97 -2.12
CA SER A 311 -13.97 -23.63 -2.43
C SER A 311 -13.01 -22.55 -1.97
N TYR A 312 -12.49 -22.66 -0.74
CA TYR A 312 -11.45 -21.76 -0.24
C TYR A 312 -10.21 -21.76 -1.15
N LEU A 313 -9.67 -22.92 -1.51
CA LEU A 313 -8.51 -22.98 -2.40
C LEU A 313 -8.82 -22.32 -3.76
N ALA A 314 -9.98 -22.60 -4.36
CA ALA A 314 -10.39 -22.02 -5.63
C ALA A 314 -10.54 -20.49 -5.54
N ALA A 315 -11.08 -19.98 -4.43
CA ALA A 315 -11.18 -18.55 -4.17
C ALA A 315 -9.81 -17.90 -4.02
N GLN A 316 -8.89 -18.50 -3.25
CA GLN A 316 -7.51 -18.02 -3.10
C GLN A 316 -6.77 -17.97 -4.44
N VAL A 317 -6.91 -19.01 -5.28
CA VAL A 317 -6.31 -19.04 -6.62
C VAL A 317 -6.92 -17.96 -7.53
N SER A 318 -8.20 -17.62 -7.37
CA SER A 318 -8.87 -16.57 -8.15
C SER A 318 -8.28 -15.16 -7.90
N LEU A 319 -7.62 -14.95 -6.76
CA LEU A 319 -7.02 -13.66 -6.34
C LEU A 319 -5.57 -13.45 -6.82
N LEU A 320 -5.02 -14.40 -7.58
CA LEU A 320 -3.61 -14.38 -7.99
C LEU A 320 -3.35 -13.57 -9.27
N GLY A 321 -4.37 -13.32 -10.11
CA GLY A 321 -4.20 -12.81 -11.46
C GLY A 321 -3.38 -11.51 -11.55
N GLN A 322 -3.65 -10.57 -10.64
CA GLN A 322 -2.99 -9.26 -10.60
C GLN A 322 -1.47 -9.32 -10.34
N LEU A 323 -1.00 -10.38 -9.68
CA LEU A 323 0.43 -10.58 -9.38
C LEU A 323 1.28 -10.86 -10.63
N CYS A 324 0.65 -11.29 -11.71
CA CYS A 324 1.36 -11.64 -12.94
C CYS A 324 2.08 -10.43 -13.55
N PHE A 325 1.57 -9.21 -13.33
CA PHE A 325 2.14 -7.98 -13.86
C PHE A 325 3.25 -7.40 -12.98
N GLU A 326 3.22 -7.71 -11.68
CA GLU A 326 4.26 -7.33 -10.71
C GLU A 326 5.44 -8.28 -10.66
N GLU A 327 5.38 -9.41 -11.38
CA GLU A 327 6.40 -10.47 -11.31
C GLU A 327 6.57 -11.05 -9.89
N ARG A 328 5.46 -11.12 -9.12
CA ARG A 328 5.39 -11.67 -7.75
C ARG A 328 5.38 -13.20 -7.76
N TYR A 329 6.48 -13.78 -8.24
CA TYR A 329 6.61 -15.22 -8.47
C TYR A 329 6.53 -16.06 -7.19
N PHE A 330 6.95 -15.53 -6.04
CA PHE A 330 6.91 -16.26 -4.79
C PHE A 330 5.47 -16.65 -4.42
N GLU A 331 4.57 -15.68 -4.34
CA GLU A 331 3.16 -15.90 -3.99
C GLU A 331 2.47 -16.80 -5.03
N LEU A 332 2.73 -16.56 -6.32
CA LEU A 332 2.21 -17.41 -7.40
C LEU A 332 2.67 -18.87 -7.29
N THR A 333 3.88 -19.09 -6.78
CA THR A 333 4.50 -20.41 -6.63
C THR A 333 3.94 -21.16 -5.44
N ILE A 334 3.89 -20.53 -4.26
CA ILE A 334 3.46 -21.23 -3.03
C ILE A 334 2.01 -21.73 -3.13
N PHE A 335 1.12 -20.98 -3.80
CA PHE A 335 -0.26 -21.42 -4.05
C PHE A 335 -0.34 -22.52 -5.11
N ALA A 336 0.52 -22.49 -6.14
CA ALA A 336 0.63 -23.57 -7.12
C ALA A 336 1.14 -24.88 -6.47
N GLU A 337 2.04 -24.78 -5.49
CA GLU A 337 2.52 -25.93 -4.73
C GLU A 337 1.44 -26.50 -3.81
N LEU A 338 0.71 -25.65 -3.08
CA LEU A 338 -0.44 -26.09 -2.28
C LEU A 338 -1.47 -26.83 -3.15
N PHE A 339 -1.74 -26.31 -4.36
CA PHE A 339 -2.60 -26.98 -5.32
C PHE A 339 -2.07 -28.36 -5.71
N LEU A 340 -0.77 -28.49 -6.00
CA LEU A 340 -0.16 -29.79 -6.33
C LEU A 340 -0.10 -30.76 -5.16
N GLU A 341 0.10 -30.27 -3.93
CA GLU A 341 0.04 -31.08 -2.72
C GLU A 341 -1.37 -31.66 -2.54
N ILE A 342 -2.39 -30.81 -2.67
CA ILE A 342 -3.79 -31.22 -2.62
C ILE A 342 -4.11 -32.17 -3.76
N TYR A 343 -3.69 -31.90 -4.99
CA TYR A 343 -3.83 -32.83 -6.11
C TYR A 343 -3.19 -34.21 -5.79
N GLY A 344 -1.99 -34.21 -5.21
CA GLY A 344 -1.29 -35.41 -4.79
C GLY A 344 -2.03 -36.21 -3.71
N ILE A 345 -2.73 -35.54 -2.78
CA ILE A 345 -3.60 -36.19 -1.79
C ILE A 345 -4.71 -36.96 -2.51
N PHE A 346 -5.35 -36.37 -3.52
CA PHE A 346 -6.43 -37.04 -4.26
C PHE A 346 -5.94 -38.22 -5.11
N GLU A 347 -4.71 -38.17 -5.62
CA GLU A 347 -4.12 -39.28 -6.38
C GLU A 347 -3.65 -40.45 -5.51
N ASN A 348 -3.16 -40.18 -4.30
CA ASN A 348 -2.39 -41.14 -3.52
C ASN A 348 -3.06 -41.59 -2.21
N CYS A 349 -4.10 -40.90 -1.75
CA CYS A 349 -4.83 -41.25 -0.53
C CYS A 349 -6.20 -41.87 -0.83
N ASP A 350 -6.70 -42.65 0.12
CA ASP A 350 -8.09 -43.13 0.08
C ASP A 350 -9.06 -41.96 0.32
N GLU A 351 -10.23 -41.99 -0.33
CA GLU A 351 -11.22 -40.90 -0.29
C GLU A 351 -11.67 -40.50 1.13
N ASN A 352 -11.69 -41.45 2.07
CA ASN A 352 -12.05 -41.19 3.47
C ASN A 352 -11.00 -40.37 4.23
N LEU A 353 -9.81 -40.15 3.68
CA LEU A 353 -8.75 -39.33 4.26
C LEU A 353 -8.72 -37.91 3.69
N TYR A 354 -9.37 -37.64 2.54
CA TYR A 354 -9.26 -36.37 1.83
C TYR A 354 -9.56 -35.15 2.71
N GLU A 355 -10.64 -35.18 3.49
CA GLU A 355 -11.00 -34.04 4.35
C GLU A 355 -9.87 -33.69 5.34
N GLY A 356 -9.32 -34.69 6.03
CA GLY A 356 -8.27 -34.49 7.03
C GLY A 356 -6.95 -34.04 6.42
N GLU A 357 -6.54 -34.68 5.32
CA GLU A 357 -5.28 -34.38 4.64
C GLU A 357 -5.31 -33.00 3.95
N VAL A 358 -6.41 -32.65 3.27
CA VAL A 358 -6.57 -31.33 2.63
C VAL A 358 -6.60 -30.22 3.67
N LYS A 359 -7.32 -30.44 4.78
CA LYS A 359 -7.33 -29.48 5.90
C LYS A 359 -5.94 -29.30 6.50
N SER A 360 -5.17 -30.39 6.63
CA SER A 360 -3.79 -30.36 7.10
C SER A 360 -2.88 -29.57 6.15
N ALA A 361 -2.95 -29.83 4.84
CA ALA A 361 -2.18 -29.10 3.83
C ALA A 361 -2.44 -27.59 3.88
N ILE A 362 -3.71 -27.18 3.93
CA ILE A 362 -4.08 -25.76 4.07
C ILE A 362 -3.55 -25.16 5.38
N TYR A 363 -3.69 -25.87 6.50
CA TYR A 363 -3.22 -25.41 7.80
C TYR A 363 -1.71 -25.17 7.83
N TYR A 364 -0.92 -26.13 7.35
CA TYR A 364 0.54 -26.02 7.37
C TYR A 364 1.06 -25.04 6.32
N PHE A 365 0.44 -24.97 5.13
CA PHE A 365 0.72 -23.90 4.17
C PHE A 365 0.62 -22.51 4.83
N ILE A 366 -0.46 -22.28 5.58
CA ILE A 366 -0.67 -21.02 6.29
C ILE A 366 0.37 -20.80 7.38
N TYR A 367 0.64 -21.84 8.17
CA TYR A 367 1.55 -21.77 9.30
C TYR A 367 3.01 -21.53 8.87
N ASP A 368 3.44 -22.19 7.80
CA ASP A 368 4.83 -22.23 7.32
C ASP A 368 5.21 -20.94 6.60
N TYR A 369 4.32 -20.42 5.74
CA TYR A 369 4.56 -19.17 4.98
C TYR A 369 4.21 -17.89 5.76
N MET A 370 3.79 -18.01 7.02
CA MET A 370 3.35 -16.87 7.83
C MET A 370 4.42 -15.78 7.97
N ASP A 371 5.68 -16.17 8.19
CA ASP A 371 6.79 -15.23 8.37
C ASP A 371 7.03 -14.42 7.08
N ASP A 372 7.07 -15.09 5.92
CA ASP A 372 7.27 -14.44 4.63
C ASP A 372 6.12 -13.46 4.31
N VAL A 373 4.87 -13.89 4.48
CA VAL A 373 3.69 -13.07 4.18
C VAL A 373 3.62 -11.84 5.10
N MET A 374 3.87 -12.01 6.40
CA MET A 374 3.88 -10.88 7.36
C MET A 374 5.06 -9.93 7.10
N GLU A 375 6.23 -10.47 6.74
CA GLU A 375 7.37 -9.63 6.38
C GLU A 375 7.06 -8.76 5.17
N TYR A 376 6.51 -9.34 4.09
CA TYR A 376 6.15 -8.56 2.91
C TYR A 376 5.12 -7.47 3.21
N LYS A 377 4.09 -7.79 4.02
CA LYS A 377 3.06 -6.82 4.43
C LYS A 377 3.68 -5.61 5.15
N VAL A 378 4.56 -5.84 6.12
CA VAL A 378 5.22 -4.77 6.87
C VAL A 378 6.23 -4.02 6.00
N ARG A 379 7.10 -4.72 5.27
CA ARG A 379 8.12 -4.11 4.39
C ARG A 379 7.49 -3.18 3.37
N ASP A 380 6.48 -3.66 2.67
CA ASP A 380 5.87 -2.89 1.59
C ASP A 380 5.10 -1.68 2.15
N SER A 381 4.68 -1.71 3.43
CA SER A 381 3.96 -0.61 4.08
C SER A 381 4.84 0.58 4.43
N PHE A 382 6.13 0.36 4.69
CA PHE A 382 7.03 1.39 5.24
C PHE A 382 8.25 1.70 4.37
N THR A 383 8.49 0.92 3.31
CA THR A 383 9.68 1.08 2.46
C THR A 383 9.32 1.49 1.03
N THR A 384 10.20 2.28 0.41
CA THR A 384 10.14 2.62 -1.03
C THR A 384 10.86 1.59 -1.91
N ASN A 385 11.28 0.45 -1.32
CA ASN A 385 12.13 -0.56 -1.97
C ASN A 385 11.41 -1.41 -3.02
N ASN A 386 10.07 -1.45 -3.00
CA ASN A 386 9.27 -2.15 -4.01
C ASN A 386 8.31 -1.19 -4.74
N PRO A 387 8.83 -0.27 -5.57
CA PRO A 387 8.06 0.86 -6.06
C PRO A 387 7.23 0.51 -7.31
N HIS A 388 6.65 -0.69 -7.45
CA HIS A 388 5.96 -1.07 -8.71
C HIS A 388 4.92 -0.03 -9.15
N PHE A 389 4.02 0.37 -8.25
CA PHE A 389 2.97 1.35 -8.53
C PHE A 389 3.54 2.76 -8.70
N VAL A 390 4.52 3.15 -7.87
CA VAL A 390 5.21 4.45 -7.99
C VAL A 390 5.97 4.56 -9.32
N ASN A 391 6.60 3.48 -9.78
CA ASN A 391 7.29 3.40 -11.08
C ASN A 391 6.31 3.55 -12.23
N ILE A 392 5.14 2.91 -12.14
CA ILE A 392 4.04 3.12 -13.09
C ILE A 392 3.70 4.62 -13.10
N LEU A 393 3.31 5.21 -11.96
CA LEU A 393 2.92 6.61 -11.85
C LEU A 393 3.97 7.59 -12.41
N ASN A 394 5.26 7.34 -12.16
CA ASN A 394 6.36 8.17 -12.67
C ASN A 394 6.57 8.07 -14.19
N ASN A 395 6.02 7.05 -14.85
CA ASN A 395 6.27 6.76 -16.27
C ASN A 395 5.00 6.66 -17.13
N ILE A 396 3.79 6.75 -16.56
CA ILE A 396 2.56 6.64 -17.34
C ILE A 396 2.31 7.86 -18.21
N ASP A 397 1.62 7.64 -19.31
CA ASP A 397 0.91 8.68 -20.05
C ASP A 397 -0.51 8.80 -19.50
N VAL A 398 -0.78 9.89 -18.78
CA VAL A 398 -2.08 10.18 -18.15
C VAL A 398 -3.22 10.41 -19.15
N THR A 399 -2.96 10.30 -20.45
CA THR A 399 -3.98 10.40 -21.51
C THR A 399 -4.21 9.09 -22.26
N ASP A 400 -3.36 8.07 -22.04
CA ASP A 400 -3.47 6.76 -22.68
C ASP A 400 -4.01 5.73 -21.69
N VAL A 401 -5.29 5.38 -21.84
CA VAL A 401 -6.00 4.36 -21.02
C VAL A 401 -5.32 3.00 -21.01
N LYS A 402 -4.44 2.68 -21.98
CA LYS A 402 -3.65 1.44 -21.94
C LYS A 402 -2.72 1.37 -20.73
N SER A 403 -2.33 2.52 -20.18
CA SER A 403 -1.42 2.59 -19.04
C SER A 403 -2.01 1.93 -17.78
N LEU A 404 -3.34 1.97 -17.61
CA LEU A 404 -4.03 1.35 -16.47
C LEU A 404 -3.84 -0.17 -16.40
N TYR A 405 -3.72 -0.87 -17.53
CA TYR A 405 -3.54 -2.33 -17.53
C TYR A 405 -2.18 -2.77 -16.96
N MET A 406 -1.21 -1.86 -16.83
CA MET A 406 0.10 -2.17 -16.24
C MET A 406 0.01 -2.52 -14.76
N TYR A 407 -1.02 -2.04 -14.07
CA TYR A 407 -1.31 -2.41 -12.68
C TYR A 407 -1.77 -3.86 -12.54
N GLY A 408 -2.22 -4.53 -13.62
CA GLY A 408 -2.77 -5.88 -13.54
C GLY A 408 -4.13 -6.01 -12.83
N GLU A 409 -4.66 -4.90 -12.33
CA GLU A 409 -5.99 -4.77 -11.72
C GLU A 409 -7.10 -4.95 -12.76
N ASN A 410 -8.34 -5.20 -12.32
CA ASN A 410 -9.48 -5.24 -13.22
C ASN A 410 -9.82 -3.84 -13.75
N ILE A 411 -9.69 -3.63 -15.05
CA ILE A 411 -9.92 -2.30 -15.65
C ILE A 411 -11.33 -2.25 -16.26
N GLY A 412 -12.25 -1.64 -15.51
CA GLY A 412 -13.67 -1.53 -15.83
C GLY A 412 -14.09 -0.12 -16.26
N ILE A 413 -15.40 0.15 -16.14
CA ILE A 413 -15.99 1.45 -16.50
C ILE A 413 -15.57 2.55 -15.53
N ASN A 414 -15.38 2.22 -14.26
CA ASN A 414 -15.02 3.20 -13.23
C ASN A 414 -13.59 3.69 -13.43
N GLU A 415 -12.64 2.77 -13.60
CA GLU A 415 -11.23 3.10 -13.82
C GLU A 415 -11.06 3.93 -15.12
N ILE A 416 -11.63 3.45 -16.24
CA ILE A 416 -11.50 4.14 -17.54
C ILE A 416 -12.22 5.49 -17.53
N GLY A 417 -13.42 5.55 -16.96
CA GLY A 417 -14.24 6.76 -16.96
C GLY A 417 -13.64 7.85 -16.08
N THR A 418 -13.19 7.52 -14.87
CA THR A 418 -12.48 8.47 -14.00
C THR A 418 -11.19 8.94 -14.64
N PHE A 419 -10.36 8.03 -15.17
CA PHE A 419 -9.11 8.39 -15.83
C PHE A 419 -9.34 9.35 -17.00
N SER A 420 -10.35 9.06 -17.84
CA SER A 420 -10.69 9.89 -19.00
C SER A 420 -11.25 11.26 -18.59
N HIS A 421 -12.06 11.30 -17.52
CA HIS A 421 -12.58 12.56 -16.99
C HIS A 421 -11.45 13.43 -16.44
N LEU A 422 -10.60 12.86 -15.59
CA LEU A 422 -9.45 13.58 -15.04
C LEU A 422 -8.48 14.03 -16.13
N ALA A 423 -8.25 13.22 -17.17
CA ALA A 423 -7.43 13.62 -18.32
C ALA A 423 -8.01 14.83 -19.10
N SER A 424 -9.31 15.09 -18.99
CA SER A 424 -9.97 16.22 -19.66
C SER A 424 -9.88 17.55 -18.91
N LEU A 425 -9.54 17.52 -17.61
CA LEU A 425 -9.40 18.71 -16.78
C LEU A 425 -8.12 19.49 -17.15
N ASP A 426 -8.09 20.79 -16.89
CA ASP A 426 -6.86 21.57 -17.03
C ASP A 426 -5.90 21.36 -15.84
N GLU A 427 -4.65 21.81 -16.00
CA GLU A 427 -3.61 21.66 -14.97
C GLU A 427 -3.92 22.46 -13.70
N ASP A 428 -4.62 23.59 -13.81
CA ASP A 428 -5.00 24.41 -12.66
C ASP A 428 -5.99 23.63 -11.78
N LYS A 429 -6.98 22.97 -12.39
CA LYS A 429 -7.96 22.15 -11.68
C LYS A 429 -7.32 20.93 -11.04
N ILE A 430 -6.43 20.23 -11.73
CA ILE A 430 -5.70 19.08 -11.15
C ILE A 430 -4.84 19.53 -9.98
N THR A 431 -4.18 20.69 -10.10
CA THR A 431 -3.38 21.26 -9.01
C THR A 431 -4.26 21.61 -7.81
N GLU A 432 -5.42 22.23 -8.02
CA GLU A 432 -6.38 22.52 -6.94
C GLU A 432 -6.80 21.26 -6.17
N LEU A 433 -7.15 20.18 -6.87
CA LEU A 433 -7.57 18.91 -6.24
C LEU A 433 -6.43 18.27 -5.44
N ALA A 434 -5.25 18.18 -6.03
CA ALA A 434 -4.08 17.60 -5.38
C ALA A 434 -3.61 18.44 -4.19
N SER A 435 -3.63 19.78 -4.32
CA SER A 435 -3.29 20.68 -3.22
C SER A 435 -4.31 20.62 -2.09
N THR A 436 -5.61 20.49 -2.37
CA THR A 436 -6.62 20.30 -1.31
C THR A 436 -6.32 19.04 -0.50
N PHE A 437 -6.03 17.93 -1.18
CA PHE A 437 -5.69 16.66 -0.54
C PHE A 437 -4.38 16.74 0.27
N VAL A 438 -3.30 17.27 -0.31
CA VAL A 438 -2.00 17.35 0.39
C VAL A 438 -2.01 18.39 1.49
N ASN A 439 -2.66 19.54 1.30
CA ASN A 439 -2.71 20.58 2.34
C ASN A 439 -3.52 20.12 3.54
N GLY A 440 -4.63 19.39 3.35
CA GLY A 440 -5.35 18.76 4.47
C GLY A 440 -4.44 17.84 5.28
N TYR A 441 -3.58 17.07 4.60
CA TYR A 441 -2.58 16.21 5.23
C TYR A 441 -1.49 16.97 5.98
N ILE A 442 -0.96 18.06 5.44
CA ILE A 442 0.04 18.86 6.17
C ILE A 442 -0.61 19.57 7.37
N GLU A 443 -1.85 20.03 7.20
CA GLU A 443 -2.59 20.75 8.23
C GLU A 443 -2.98 19.84 9.41
N SER A 444 -3.30 18.57 9.16
CA SER A 444 -3.59 17.61 10.24
C SER A 444 -2.40 17.45 11.18
N PHE A 445 -1.17 17.38 10.67
CA PHE A 445 0.05 17.38 11.50
C PHE A 445 0.19 18.65 12.32
N ARG A 446 -0.12 19.82 11.74
CA ARG A 446 -0.03 21.11 12.41
C ARG A 446 -1.01 21.20 13.57
N LEU A 447 -2.27 20.79 13.34
CA LEU A 447 -3.34 20.82 14.35
C LEU A 447 -3.10 19.82 15.46
N GLU A 448 -2.58 18.64 15.12
CA GLU A 448 -2.19 17.64 16.09
C GLU A 448 -0.86 17.96 16.81
N GLY A 449 -0.12 18.98 16.38
CA GLY A 449 1.18 19.32 16.96
C GLY A 449 2.24 18.22 16.77
N ILE A 450 2.16 17.46 15.67
CA ILE A 450 3.13 16.42 15.30
C ILE A 450 4.22 17.05 14.42
N ASP A 451 5.48 16.83 14.76
CA ASP A 451 6.60 17.34 13.96
C ASP A 451 6.77 16.52 12.68
N LEU A 452 6.29 17.07 11.56
CA LEU A 452 6.42 16.46 10.24
C LEU A 452 7.89 16.33 9.79
N SER A 453 8.81 17.17 10.29
CA SER A 453 10.22 17.15 9.87
C SER A 453 10.99 15.91 10.34
N GLU A 454 10.44 15.17 11.30
CA GLU A 454 10.95 13.87 11.75
C GLU A 454 10.49 12.71 10.83
N LYS A 455 9.68 13.00 9.80
CA LYS A 455 9.08 12.00 8.91
C LYS A 455 9.71 12.04 7.51
N GLU A 456 9.77 10.87 6.89
CA GLU A 456 10.39 10.68 5.57
C GLU A 456 9.43 10.08 4.55
N THR A 457 8.42 9.32 4.97
CA THR A 457 7.53 8.59 4.03
C THR A 457 6.05 8.80 4.31
N VAL A 458 5.26 8.89 3.23
CA VAL A 458 3.79 8.95 3.26
C VAL A 458 3.22 7.82 2.42
N GLN A 459 2.18 7.14 2.91
CA GLN A 459 1.51 6.08 2.15
C GLN A 459 0.29 6.63 1.42
N ILE A 460 0.31 6.65 0.10
CA ILE A 460 -0.85 7.06 -0.69
C ILE A 460 -1.69 5.83 -1.06
N ARG A 461 -2.99 5.90 -0.80
CA ARG A 461 -3.98 4.88 -1.16
C ARG A 461 -5.03 5.49 -2.07
N TYR A 462 -5.31 4.89 -3.21
CA TYR A 462 -6.26 5.45 -4.15
C TYR A 462 -6.90 4.39 -5.07
N PRO A 463 -8.05 4.67 -5.70
CA PRO A 463 -8.65 3.78 -6.67
C PRO A 463 -7.99 3.97 -8.04
N ILE A 464 -7.72 2.90 -8.78
CA ILE A 464 -7.18 3.01 -10.15
C ILE A 464 -8.11 3.90 -11.00
N GLY A 465 -7.52 4.81 -11.78
CA GLY A 465 -8.21 5.87 -12.53
C GLY A 465 -7.98 7.28 -11.97
N PHE A 466 -7.48 7.43 -10.73
CA PHE A 466 -7.16 8.71 -10.10
C PHE A 466 -5.70 9.17 -10.29
N GLU A 467 -4.94 8.53 -11.18
CA GLU A 467 -3.48 8.68 -11.29
C GLU A 467 -3.05 10.13 -11.51
N ARG A 468 -3.82 10.93 -12.26
CA ARG A 468 -3.44 12.32 -12.56
C ARG A 468 -3.40 13.20 -11.31
N ILE A 469 -4.33 13.00 -10.37
CA ILE A 469 -4.32 13.69 -9.06
C ILE A 469 -3.16 13.16 -8.22
N VAL A 470 -2.97 11.84 -8.18
CA VAL A 470 -1.94 11.18 -7.37
C VAL A 470 -0.52 11.57 -7.82
N ILE A 471 -0.25 11.64 -9.12
CA ILE A 471 1.05 12.10 -9.64
C ILE A 471 1.35 13.52 -9.14
N LYS A 472 0.36 14.41 -9.16
CA LYS A 472 0.52 15.77 -8.64
C LYS A 472 0.68 15.78 -7.11
N ALA A 473 -0.05 14.93 -6.39
CA ALA A 473 0.10 14.77 -4.95
C ALA A 473 1.49 14.27 -4.55
N ILE A 474 2.06 13.30 -5.27
CA ILE A 474 3.43 12.80 -5.05
C ILE A 474 4.46 13.94 -5.17
N GLN A 475 4.30 14.83 -6.15
CA GLN A 475 5.18 16.00 -6.30
C GLN A 475 5.07 16.93 -5.09
N LEU A 476 3.85 17.25 -4.67
CA LEU A 476 3.59 18.13 -3.52
C LEU A 476 4.06 17.52 -2.20
N PHE A 477 3.91 16.21 -2.00
CA PHE A 477 4.49 15.52 -0.84
C PHE A 477 6.01 15.58 -0.85
N LYS A 478 6.63 15.39 -2.02
CA LYS A 478 8.09 15.49 -2.17
C LYS A 478 8.60 16.89 -1.86
N GLU A 479 7.87 17.93 -2.25
CA GLU A 479 8.15 19.33 -1.89
C GLU A 479 8.10 19.57 -0.37
N ASN A 480 7.30 18.79 0.36
CA ASN A 480 7.20 18.79 1.82
C ASN A 480 8.13 17.75 2.51
N GLY A 481 9.08 17.17 1.77
CA GLY A 481 10.10 16.27 2.32
C GLY A 481 9.66 14.81 2.48
N LEU A 482 8.50 14.42 1.96
CA LEU A 482 7.96 13.06 2.10
C LEU A 482 8.07 12.28 0.78
N ASP A 483 8.64 11.09 0.85
CA ASP A 483 8.64 10.11 -0.23
C ASP A 483 7.37 9.25 -0.21
N ALA A 484 6.74 9.10 -1.37
CA ALA A 484 5.48 8.38 -1.49
C ALA A 484 5.70 6.86 -1.57
N ILE A 485 4.91 6.13 -0.78
CA ILE A 485 4.74 4.68 -0.85
C ILE A 485 3.33 4.42 -1.39
N VAL A 486 3.22 3.57 -2.42
CA VAL A 486 1.92 3.17 -2.99
C VAL A 486 1.88 1.65 -3.04
N LEU A 487 0.96 1.06 -2.27
CA LEU A 487 0.77 -0.38 -2.19
C LEU A 487 -0.51 -0.81 -2.87
N ARG A 488 -0.47 -2.03 -3.40
CA ARG A 488 -1.64 -2.76 -3.87
C ARG A 488 -2.56 -3.19 -2.71
N ASN A 489 -3.86 -3.28 -2.98
CA ASN A 489 -4.82 -3.97 -2.15
C ASN A 489 -4.55 -5.49 -2.05
N CYS A 490 -4.50 -6.00 -0.83
CA CYS A 490 -4.15 -7.39 -0.51
C CYS A 490 -5.38 -8.28 -0.27
N ASP A 491 -6.48 -8.05 -0.99
CA ASP A 491 -7.75 -8.78 -0.88
C ASP A 491 -7.53 -10.29 -0.70
N GLY A 492 -8.11 -10.84 0.37
CA GLY A 492 -8.22 -12.28 0.60
C GLY A 492 -6.93 -13.01 0.93
N ARG A 493 -5.78 -12.33 1.09
CA ARG A 493 -4.50 -12.97 1.43
C ARG A 493 -4.22 -12.90 2.93
N MET A 494 -4.79 -13.85 3.66
CA MET A 494 -4.57 -14.07 5.09
C MET A 494 -4.99 -12.92 6.04
N ASP A 495 -5.45 -11.77 5.53
CA ASP A 495 -6.03 -10.67 6.30
C ASP A 495 -6.93 -9.79 5.41
N ASN A 496 -8.14 -9.48 5.86
CA ASN A 496 -9.23 -8.97 5.01
C ASN A 496 -9.57 -7.48 5.17
N ASN A 497 -8.79 -6.67 5.89
CA ASN A 497 -9.29 -5.36 6.36
C ASN A 497 -8.33 -4.16 6.13
N THR A 498 -7.65 -4.08 5.00
CA THR A 498 -6.90 -2.86 4.67
C THR A 498 -7.11 -2.49 3.22
N GLU A 499 -8.01 -1.54 2.99
CA GLU A 499 -8.22 -0.86 1.70
C GLU A 499 -6.91 -0.14 1.31
N PHE A 500 -6.19 -0.71 0.34
CA PHE A 500 -5.05 -0.06 -0.32
C PHE A 500 -5.37 0.25 -1.78
N THR A 501 -4.38 0.56 -2.61
CA THR A 501 -4.58 0.94 -4.01
C THR A 501 -5.04 -0.26 -4.85
N GLY A 502 -6.13 -0.13 -5.59
CA GLY A 502 -6.67 -1.23 -6.41
C GLY A 502 -7.80 -0.79 -7.34
N CYS A 503 -8.34 -1.71 -8.14
CA CYS A 503 -9.59 -1.45 -8.85
C CYS A 503 -10.78 -1.45 -7.89
N ILE A 504 -11.85 -0.82 -8.34
CA ILE A 504 -13.14 -0.79 -7.64
C ILE A 504 -13.81 -2.16 -7.80
N ASP A 505 -14.34 -2.73 -6.71
CA ASP A 505 -14.80 -4.12 -6.70
C ASP A 505 -16.10 -4.30 -7.50
N SER A 506 -16.01 -4.97 -8.65
CA SER A 506 -17.16 -5.30 -9.47
C SER A 506 -17.89 -6.59 -9.05
N ASN A 507 -17.42 -7.29 -8.01
CA ASN A 507 -18.00 -8.54 -7.51
C ASN A 507 -17.98 -8.61 -5.95
N PRO A 508 -18.71 -7.73 -5.26
CA PRO A 508 -18.77 -7.69 -3.79
C PRO A 508 -19.31 -9.00 -3.17
N SER A 509 -20.12 -9.76 -3.91
CA SER A 509 -20.60 -11.09 -3.51
C SER A 509 -19.47 -12.07 -3.23
N PHE A 510 -18.36 -12.00 -3.97
CA PHE A 510 -17.19 -12.84 -3.73
C PHE A 510 -16.58 -12.54 -2.37
N ILE A 511 -16.24 -11.27 -2.10
CA ILE A 511 -15.62 -10.85 -0.83
C ILE A 511 -16.54 -11.17 0.34
N TYR A 512 -17.82 -10.82 0.23
CA TYR A 512 -18.78 -11.11 1.29
C TYR A 512 -18.87 -12.61 1.57
N THR A 513 -18.96 -13.47 0.55
CA THR A 513 -19.08 -14.92 0.74
C THR A 513 -17.85 -15.53 1.42
N HIS A 514 -16.65 -15.06 1.08
CA HIS A 514 -15.37 -15.60 1.56
C HIS A 514 -14.82 -14.91 2.82
N ARG A 515 -15.52 -13.90 3.35
CA ARG A 515 -15.05 -13.08 4.50
C ARG A 515 -14.71 -13.87 5.76
N MET A 516 -15.28 -15.07 5.91
CA MET A 516 -15.12 -15.94 7.09
C MET A 516 -14.29 -17.20 6.84
N ASP A 517 -13.66 -17.34 5.67
CA ASP A 517 -12.92 -18.57 5.30
C ASP A 517 -11.79 -18.93 6.27
N LYS A 518 -11.26 -17.94 7.02
CA LYS A 518 -10.36 -18.17 8.17
C LYS A 518 -10.88 -19.25 9.12
N GLY A 519 -12.20 -19.40 9.27
CA GLY A 519 -12.83 -20.44 10.09
C GLY A 519 -12.43 -21.89 9.74
N LEU A 520 -11.85 -22.14 8.57
CA LEU A 520 -11.35 -23.47 8.18
C LEU A 520 -10.12 -23.91 8.99
N TYR A 521 -9.26 -22.97 9.39
CA TYR A 521 -7.93 -23.25 9.96
C TYR A 521 -7.62 -22.46 11.23
N TYR A 522 -8.35 -21.38 11.53
CA TYR A 522 -7.99 -20.45 12.58
C TYR A 522 -8.16 -21.05 13.98
N ASN A 523 -7.09 -20.97 14.77
CA ASN A 523 -7.02 -21.42 16.16
C ASN A 523 -5.95 -20.62 16.91
N LYS A 524 -5.78 -20.88 18.22
CA LYS A 524 -4.84 -20.13 19.07
C LYS A 524 -3.38 -20.23 18.58
N ALA A 525 -2.96 -21.38 18.04
CA ALA A 525 -1.60 -21.55 17.53
C ALA A 525 -1.32 -20.72 16.27
N ILE A 526 -2.31 -20.60 15.37
CA ILE A 526 -2.23 -19.74 14.18
C ILE A 526 -2.19 -18.27 14.60
N MET A 527 -3.03 -17.86 15.54
CA MET A 527 -3.04 -16.49 16.06
C MET A 527 -1.71 -16.13 16.73
N ASP A 528 -1.19 -16.99 17.62
CA ASP A 528 0.08 -16.75 18.29
C ASP A 528 1.25 -16.71 17.28
N ARG A 529 1.20 -17.53 16.22
CA ARG A 529 2.16 -17.47 15.12
C ARG A 529 2.07 -16.14 14.38
N GLN A 530 0.87 -15.69 14.00
CA GLN A 530 0.64 -14.41 13.33
C GLN A 530 1.19 -13.23 14.13
N ILE A 531 0.87 -13.16 15.43
CA ILE A 531 1.35 -12.10 16.34
C ILE A 531 2.88 -12.09 16.41
N ASN A 532 3.51 -13.27 16.54
CA ASN A 532 4.97 -13.37 16.59
C ASN A 532 5.63 -12.98 15.27
N SER A 533 5.10 -13.42 14.14
CA SER A 533 5.59 -13.07 12.80
C SER A 533 5.46 -11.57 12.52
N LEU A 534 4.32 -10.97 12.88
CA LEU A 534 4.07 -9.54 12.76
C LEU A 534 5.10 -8.72 13.57
N ARG A 535 5.31 -9.09 14.84
CA ARG A 535 6.29 -8.43 15.70
C ARG A 535 7.72 -8.55 15.16
N GLN A 536 8.12 -9.72 14.67
CA GLN A 536 9.43 -9.90 14.05
C GLN A 536 9.62 -9.03 12.80
N ALA A 537 8.59 -8.92 11.97
CA ALA A 537 8.61 -8.06 10.80
C ALA A 537 8.74 -6.58 11.20
N PHE A 538 7.98 -6.11 12.18
CA PHE A 538 8.13 -4.74 12.71
C PHE A 538 9.51 -4.48 13.30
N GLU A 539 10.09 -5.41 14.05
CA GLU A 539 11.46 -5.28 14.57
C GLU A 539 12.50 -5.13 13.44
N LYS A 540 12.29 -5.84 12.32
CA LYS A 540 13.16 -5.77 11.14
C LYS A 540 13.10 -4.39 10.45
N TYR A 541 11.92 -3.77 10.39
CA TYR A 541 11.67 -2.50 9.69
C TYR A 541 11.36 -1.33 10.64
N LYS A 542 11.82 -1.41 11.90
CA LYS A 542 11.48 -0.42 12.94
C LYS A 542 12.00 0.99 12.63
N THR A 543 13.10 1.10 11.88
CA THR A 543 13.66 2.39 11.50
C THR A 543 12.77 3.07 10.48
N GLU A 544 12.31 2.33 9.49
CA GLU A 544 11.38 2.80 8.46
C GLU A 544 9.99 3.09 9.04
N ALA A 545 9.52 2.26 9.97
CA ALA A 545 8.26 2.49 10.69
C ALA A 545 8.29 3.78 11.54
N ALA A 546 9.44 4.14 12.14
CA ALA A 546 9.55 5.34 12.98
C ALA A 546 9.39 6.65 12.18
N VAL A 547 9.88 6.68 10.94
CA VAL A 547 9.82 7.84 10.04
C VAL A 547 8.57 7.86 9.15
N TYR A 548 7.66 6.88 9.33
CA TYR A 548 6.38 6.83 8.63
C TYR A 548 5.43 7.94 9.13
N ALA A 549 4.87 8.68 8.18
CA ALA A 549 3.96 9.80 8.43
C ALA A 549 2.48 9.36 8.51
N GLY A 550 2.13 8.15 8.06
CA GLY A 550 0.74 7.71 8.00
C GLY A 550 0.15 7.72 6.58
N PRO A 551 -1.13 7.32 6.45
CA PRO A 551 -1.78 7.20 5.16
C PRO A 551 -2.44 8.51 4.69
N ALA A 552 -2.34 8.78 3.39
CA ALA A 552 -3.15 9.75 2.67
C ALA A 552 -4.04 8.98 1.68
N VAL A 553 -5.37 9.09 1.85
CA VAL A 553 -6.34 8.21 1.20
C VAL A 553 -7.27 9.00 0.28
N ILE A 554 -7.41 8.52 -0.95
CA ILE A 554 -8.50 8.89 -1.85
C ILE A 554 -9.52 7.75 -1.79
N GLU A 555 -10.70 8.02 -1.24
CA GLU A 555 -11.84 7.12 -1.22
C GLU A 555 -12.74 7.35 -2.45
N HIS A 556 -13.54 6.36 -2.80
CA HIS A 556 -14.51 6.46 -3.89
C HIS A 556 -15.95 6.26 -3.40
N PHE A 557 -16.91 6.69 -4.20
CA PHE A 557 -18.32 6.38 -3.97
C PHE A 557 -19.16 6.43 -5.24
N GLY A 558 -20.39 5.91 -5.17
CA GLY A 558 -21.34 5.97 -6.28
C GLY A 558 -21.65 4.64 -6.96
N GLU A 559 -20.98 3.56 -6.55
CA GLU A 559 -21.21 2.19 -7.02
C GLU A 559 -22.67 1.73 -6.88
N GLN A 560 -22.98 0.60 -7.49
CA GLN A 560 -24.27 -0.03 -7.28
C GLN A 560 -24.39 -0.56 -5.85
N THR A 561 -25.52 -0.28 -5.22
CA THR A 561 -25.83 -0.73 -3.88
C THR A 561 -25.81 -2.26 -3.82
N PHE A 562 -25.01 -2.80 -2.91
CA PHE A 562 -24.90 -4.24 -2.67
C PHE A 562 -25.86 -4.67 -1.55
N GLU A 563 -26.75 -5.60 -1.86
CA GLU A 563 -27.54 -6.32 -0.85
C GLU A 563 -27.01 -7.75 -0.76
N PRO A 564 -26.37 -8.14 0.36
CA PRO A 564 -25.79 -9.47 0.47
C PRO A 564 -26.84 -10.57 0.48
N GLU A 565 -26.63 -11.61 -0.33
CA GLU A 565 -27.43 -12.83 -0.27
C GLU A 565 -26.84 -13.82 0.75
N ILE A 566 -27.72 -14.50 1.50
CA ILE A 566 -27.30 -15.52 2.46
C ILE A 566 -26.83 -16.78 1.72
N CYS A 567 -25.53 -17.07 1.79
CA CYS A 567 -24.96 -18.36 1.38
C CYS A 567 -24.83 -19.29 2.60
N LYS A 568 -25.63 -20.36 2.65
CA LYS A 568 -25.63 -21.32 3.79
C LYS A 568 -24.42 -22.26 3.76
N GLU A 569 -23.83 -22.42 2.58
CA GLU A 569 -22.67 -23.24 2.31
C GLU A 569 -21.35 -22.52 2.65
N ALA A 570 -21.37 -21.19 2.83
CA ALA A 570 -20.22 -20.41 3.26
C ALA A 570 -19.80 -20.76 4.69
N ILE A 571 -18.53 -20.53 5.01
CA ILE A 571 -17.98 -20.77 6.34
C ILE A 571 -18.55 -19.75 7.33
N LYS A 572 -18.82 -20.22 8.55
CA LYS A 572 -19.12 -19.37 9.71
C LYS A 572 -18.10 -19.66 10.80
N LEU A 573 -17.71 -18.60 11.52
CA LEU A 573 -16.81 -18.71 12.66
C LEU A 573 -17.54 -19.30 13.86
N ASP A 574 -16.92 -20.27 14.53
CA ASP A 574 -17.42 -20.77 15.81
C ASP A 574 -17.17 -19.77 16.97
N GLU A 575 -17.79 -19.99 18.14
CA GLU A 575 -17.65 -19.09 19.29
C GLU A 575 -16.21 -18.91 19.78
N ASN A 576 -15.36 -19.92 19.60
CA ASN A 576 -13.95 -19.84 20.01
C ASN A 576 -13.15 -19.02 19.00
N GLN A 577 -13.36 -19.25 17.71
CA GLN A 577 -12.74 -18.50 16.63
C GLN A 577 -13.13 -17.01 16.66
N GLN A 578 -14.40 -16.70 16.95
CA GLN A 578 -14.87 -15.33 17.15
C GLN A 578 -14.08 -14.61 18.26
N LYS A 579 -13.86 -15.27 19.41
CA LYS A 579 -13.06 -14.71 20.51
C LYS A 579 -11.61 -14.48 20.11
N LEU A 580 -11.01 -15.43 19.39
CA LEU A 580 -9.62 -15.32 18.93
C LEU A 580 -9.44 -14.19 17.90
N ILE A 581 -10.43 -13.94 17.04
CA ILE A 581 -10.36 -12.82 16.08
C ILE A 581 -10.39 -11.48 16.81
N VAL A 582 -11.25 -11.35 17.83
CA VAL A 582 -11.27 -10.16 18.68
C VAL A 582 -9.95 -9.98 19.44
N GLU A 583 -9.43 -11.06 20.05
CA GLU A 583 -8.13 -11.04 20.75
C GLU A 583 -6.99 -10.64 19.80
N TYR A 584 -6.93 -11.20 18.60
CA TYR A 584 -5.95 -10.85 17.58
C TYR A 584 -6.02 -9.37 17.17
N SER A 585 -7.23 -8.83 16.95
CA SER A 585 -7.42 -7.43 16.58
C SER A 585 -6.81 -6.47 17.62
N ILE A 586 -7.04 -6.77 18.90
CA ILE A 586 -6.51 -6.01 20.03
C ILE A 586 -4.98 -6.11 20.06
N GLU A 587 -4.41 -7.32 19.98
CA GLU A 587 -2.95 -7.52 20.03
C GLU A 587 -2.23 -6.91 18.81
N CYS A 588 -2.82 -7.01 17.62
CA CYS A 588 -2.30 -6.39 16.40
C CYS A 588 -2.25 -4.85 16.52
N SER A 589 -3.31 -4.25 17.08
CA SER A 589 -3.38 -2.82 17.35
C SER A 589 -2.31 -2.38 18.36
N ASN A 590 -2.12 -3.15 19.43
CA ASN A 590 -1.09 -2.90 20.44
C ASN A 590 0.33 -2.97 19.84
N ILE A 591 0.62 -3.99 19.03
CA ILE A 591 1.90 -4.12 18.34
C ILE A 591 2.10 -2.93 17.39
N THR A 592 1.11 -2.60 16.58
CA THR A 592 1.22 -1.49 15.63
C THR A 592 1.52 -0.18 16.35
N ASN A 593 0.83 0.09 17.47
CA ASN A 593 1.06 1.30 18.28
C ASN A 593 2.43 1.31 18.99
N GLU A 594 3.03 0.15 19.28
CA GLU A 594 4.38 0.05 19.84
C GLU A 594 5.46 0.56 18.86
N PHE A 595 5.31 0.22 17.57
CA PHE A 595 6.27 0.60 16.52
C PHE A 595 5.91 1.90 15.80
N ILE A 596 4.63 2.23 15.73
CA ILE A 596 4.07 3.41 15.09
C ILE A 596 3.08 4.06 16.05
N PRO A 597 3.57 4.80 17.06
CA PRO A 597 2.71 5.40 18.06
C PRO A 597 1.70 6.35 17.42
N LYS A 598 0.41 6.20 17.76
CA LYS A 598 -0.68 6.97 17.17
C LYS A 598 -0.56 8.48 17.41
N ASP A 599 0.20 8.90 18.43
CA ASP A 599 0.51 10.30 18.70
C ASP A 599 1.66 10.88 17.85
N LYS A 600 2.25 10.06 16.96
CA LYS A 600 3.43 10.38 16.14
C LYS A 600 3.17 10.39 14.64
N TYR A 601 1.97 10.12 14.17
CA TYR A 601 1.61 10.19 12.76
C TYR A 601 0.20 10.74 12.61
N SER A 602 -0.17 11.19 11.42
CA SER A 602 -1.54 11.61 11.12
C SER A 602 -1.99 11.04 9.78
N PHE A 603 -3.22 11.32 9.37
CA PHE A 603 -3.79 10.83 8.13
C PHE A 603 -4.67 11.88 7.48
N THR A 604 -5.02 11.65 6.22
CA THR A 604 -6.10 12.40 5.54
C THR A 604 -6.89 11.46 4.65
N ILE A 605 -8.21 11.64 4.60
CA ILE A 605 -9.11 10.97 3.67
C ILE A 605 -9.90 12.02 2.89
N ILE A 606 -10.01 11.84 1.57
CA ILE A 606 -10.84 12.63 0.66
C ILE A 606 -11.61 11.70 -0.27
N ALA A 607 -12.89 11.97 -0.51
CA ALA A 607 -13.73 11.12 -1.36
C ALA A 607 -14.11 11.78 -2.70
N PHE A 608 -14.24 10.97 -3.75
CA PHE A 608 -14.73 11.36 -5.08
C PHE A 608 -15.72 10.35 -5.66
N PRO A 609 -16.70 10.78 -6.47
CA PRO A 609 -17.62 9.87 -7.11
C PRO A 609 -16.92 9.08 -8.23
N VAL A 610 -17.52 7.96 -8.63
CA VAL A 610 -17.09 7.15 -9.78
C VAL A 610 -18.16 7.05 -10.87
N PRO A 611 -17.80 6.78 -12.14
CA PRO A 611 -18.71 6.77 -13.29
C PRO A 611 -19.99 5.94 -13.13
N GLU A 612 -19.95 4.85 -12.37
CA GLU A 612 -21.11 4.00 -12.09
C GLU A 612 -22.26 4.72 -11.37
N ILE A 613 -21.99 5.88 -10.76
CA ILE A 613 -23.02 6.74 -10.15
C ILE A 613 -24.09 7.19 -11.16
N GLY A 614 -23.75 7.21 -12.45
CA GLY A 614 -24.68 7.36 -13.55
C GLY A 614 -24.38 8.56 -14.45
N LYS A 615 -25.35 8.92 -15.28
CA LYS A 615 -25.21 9.94 -16.34
C LYS A 615 -24.79 11.34 -15.84
N ASP A 616 -25.09 11.65 -14.58
CA ASP A 616 -24.81 12.95 -13.96
C ASP A 616 -23.42 13.00 -13.29
N TYR A 617 -22.59 11.97 -13.51
CA TYR A 617 -21.24 11.81 -12.95
C TYR A 617 -20.42 13.11 -12.94
N SER A 618 -20.30 13.81 -14.07
CA SER A 618 -19.52 15.06 -14.13
C SER A 618 -20.07 16.14 -13.21
N GLY A 619 -21.41 16.28 -13.12
CA GLY A 619 -22.03 17.28 -12.25
C GLY A 619 -21.94 16.93 -10.77
N ILE A 620 -21.96 15.63 -10.45
CA ILE A 620 -21.71 15.14 -9.08
C ILE A 620 -20.25 15.33 -8.72
N PHE A 621 -19.31 15.08 -9.64
CA PHE A 621 -17.89 15.32 -9.45
C PHE A 621 -17.62 16.79 -9.12
N ASP A 622 -18.15 17.73 -9.92
CA ASP A 622 -17.99 19.16 -9.67
C ASP A 622 -18.56 19.62 -8.31
N GLU A 623 -19.73 19.10 -7.91
CA GLU A 623 -20.33 19.42 -6.61
C GLU A 623 -19.55 18.77 -5.46
N THR A 624 -18.96 17.59 -5.67
CA THR A 624 -18.06 16.95 -4.70
C THR A 624 -16.80 17.79 -4.51
N VAL A 625 -16.23 18.33 -5.59
CA VAL A 625 -15.08 19.24 -5.50
C VAL A 625 -15.45 20.49 -4.70
N ARG A 626 -16.64 21.06 -4.92
CA ARG A 626 -17.15 22.21 -4.15
C ARG A 626 -17.30 21.88 -2.66
N ILE A 627 -17.76 20.68 -2.32
CA ILE A 627 -17.89 20.22 -0.94
C ILE A 627 -16.51 20.00 -0.29
N ASN A 628 -15.55 19.46 -1.04
CA ASN A 628 -14.18 19.23 -0.55
C ASN A 628 -13.37 20.53 -0.36
N THR A 629 -13.84 21.66 -0.91
CA THR A 629 -13.16 22.97 -0.89
C THR A 629 -13.94 24.04 -0.12
N LEU A 630 -14.80 23.63 0.82
CA LEU A 630 -15.57 24.54 1.66
C LEU A 630 -14.66 25.45 2.51
N ASP A 631 -15.14 26.66 2.81
CA ASP A 631 -14.41 27.64 3.62
C ASP A 631 -14.46 27.26 5.11
N SER A 632 -13.34 26.73 5.62
CA SER A 632 -13.19 26.34 7.02
C SER A 632 -13.44 27.46 8.01
N ALA A 633 -13.22 28.74 7.66
CA ALA A 633 -13.44 29.84 8.60
C ALA A 633 -14.92 30.04 8.91
N ILE A 634 -15.78 29.95 7.88
CA ILE A 634 -17.24 30.09 8.05
C ILE A 634 -17.78 28.96 8.92
N TYR A 635 -17.35 27.73 8.66
CA TYR A 635 -17.80 26.57 9.43
C TYR A 635 -17.25 26.61 10.86
N SER A 636 -16.00 27.02 11.06
CA SER A 636 -15.40 27.14 12.40
C SER A 636 -16.21 28.04 13.32
N ASP A 637 -16.63 29.22 12.84
CA ASP A 637 -17.45 30.15 13.61
C ASP A 637 -18.83 29.55 13.96
N ILE A 638 -19.51 28.95 12.99
CA ILE A 638 -20.84 28.33 13.19
C ILE A 638 -20.76 27.12 14.15
N GLN A 639 -19.75 26.28 13.97
CA GLN A 639 -19.49 25.12 14.82
C GLN A 639 -19.17 25.58 16.24
N GLN A 640 -18.43 26.68 16.41
CA GLN A 640 -18.14 27.25 17.72
C GLN A 640 -19.41 27.73 18.43
N ASP A 641 -20.34 28.39 17.73
CA ASP A 641 -21.64 28.79 18.30
C ASP A 641 -22.43 27.58 18.85
N ILE A 642 -22.36 26.43 18.14
CA ILE A 642 -22.96 25.17 18.61
C ILE A 642 -22.24 24.65 19.85
N ILE A 643 -20.90 24.62 19.82
CA ILE A 643 -20.06 24.13 20.93
C ILE A 643 -20.31 24.92 22.21
N GLU A 644 -20.44 26.24 22.14
CA GLU A 644 -20.69 27.09 23.32
C GLU A 644 -21.98 26.69 24.06
N VAL A 645 -23.03 26.37 23.31
CA VAL A 645 -24.30 25.89 23.89
C VAL A 645 -24.16 24.48 24.47
N LEU A 646 -23.43 23.60 23.78
CA LEU A 646 -23.21 22.23 24.22
C LEU A 646 -22.31 22.13 25.46
N ASP A 647 -21.31 22.99 25.57
CA ASP A 647 -20.43 23.08 26.75
C ASP A 647 -21.19 23.50 28.01
N ALA A 648 -22.22 24.32 27.86
CA ALA A 648 -23.08 24.78 28.94
C ALA A 648 -24.14 23.76 29.37
N CYS A 649 -24.39 22.72 28.58
CA CYS A 649 -25.50 21.79 28.84
C CYS A 649 -25.07 20.58 29.68
N LYS A 650 -26.05 19.92 30.30
CA LYS A 650 -25.84 18.71 31.10
C LYS A 650 -25.86 17.47 30.22
N TYR A 651 -26.85 17.40 29.33
CA TYR A 651 -27.03 16.31 28.39
C TYR A 651 -27.72 16.82 27.12
N ILE A 652 -27.59 16.06 26.04
CA ILE A 652 -28.27 16.30 24.77
C ILE A 652 -29.45 15.35 24.66
N SER A 653 -30.57 15.84 24.15
CA SER A 653 -31.76 15.03 23.88
C SER A 653 -32.02 15.02 22.38
N ILE A 654 -32.06 13.82 21.78
CA ILE A 654 -32.33 13.62 20.35
C ILE A 654 -33.67 12.91 20.21
N ILE A 655 -34.54 13.48 19.39
CA ILE A 655 -35.89 12.96 19.13
C ILE A 655 -36.08 12.82 17.62
N GLY A 656 -36.41 11.61 17.18
CA GLY A 656 -36.81 11.31 15.81
C GLY A 656 -38.22 11.82 15.49
N LYS A 657 -38.54 11.97 14.21
CA LYS A 657 -39.89 12.32 13.74
C LYS A 657 -40.49 11.25 12.84
N ASP A 658 -41.79 11.38 12.60
CA ASP A 658 -42.57 10.47 11.76
C ASP A 658 -42.42 9.02 12.25
N ASP A 659 -41.90 8.12 11.40
CA ASP A 659 -41.69 6.71 11.74
C ASP A 659 -40.35 6.44 12.46
N ASN A 660 -39.45 7.42 12.53
CA ASN A 660 -38.17 7.29 13.23
C ASN A 660 -38.38 7.33 14.76
N LYS A 661 -37.98 6.26 15.44
CA LYS A 661 -38.20 6.03 16.87
C LYS A 661 -37.06 6.52 17.77
N THR A 662 -36.12 7.30 17.24
CA THR A 662 -35.00 7.81 18.03
C THR A 662 -35.51 8.61 19.22
N ASN A 663 -35.05 8.25 20.40
CA ASN A 663 -35.30 8.97 21.64
C ASN A 663 -34.17 8.62 22.61
N ILE A 664 -33.16 9.48 22.65
CA ILE A 664 -31.94 9.22 23.42
C ILE A 664 -31.46 10.47 24.13
N ASN A 665 -30.98 10.28 25.37
CA ASN A 665 -30.32 11.30 26.14
C ASN A 665 -28.84 10.93 26.28
N ILE A 666 -27.95 11.84 25.88
CA ILE A 666 -26.50 11.66 25.85
C ILE A 666 -25.86 12.61 26.86
N TYR A 667 -25.23 12.06 27.88
CA TYR A 667 -24.59 12.82 28.95
C TYR A 667 -23.14 13.19 28.59
N LEU A 668 -22.69 14.33 29.10
CA LEU A 668 -21.42 14.93 28.72
C LEU A 668 -20.43 15.00 29.89
N ALA A 669 -19.14 15.05 29.55
CA ALA A 669 -18.04 15.26 30.51
C ALA A 669 -18.24 16.55 31.31
N ASP A 670 -17.74 16.64 32.55
CA ASP A 670 -17.88 17.88 33.34
C ASP A 670 -16.78 18.88 32.98
N ILE A 671 -17.15 20.12 32.67
CA ILE A 671 -16.19 21.23 32.56
C ILE A 671 -15.89 21.75 33.96
N THR A 672 -14.60 21.91 34.28
CA THR A 672 -14.14 22.38 35.59
C THR A 672 -13.60 23.82 35.58
N ASN A 673 -13.29 24.37 34.40
CA ASN A 673 -12.81 25.74 34.22
C ASN A 673 -13.04 26.24 32.78
N ASP A 674 -12.94 27.56 32.58
CA ASP A 674 -13.32 28.25 31.34
C ASP A 674 -12.40 27.96 30.12
N ASN A 675 -11.23 27.35 30.34
CA ASN A 675 -10.29 26.99 29.27
C ASN A 675 -10.54 25.58 28.70
N GLN A 676 -11.64 24.93 29.09
CA GLN A 676 -11.99 23.57 28.67
C GLN A 676 -13.21 23.59 27.76
N THR A 677 -13.27 22.63 26.86
CA THR A 677 -14.42 22.33 26.01
C THR A 677 -14.65 20.82 25.96
N ARG A 678 -15.90 20.40 25.77
CA ARG A 678 -16.29 19.00 25.66
C ARG A 678 -16.34 18.54 24.22
N PHE A 679 -16.36 19.45 23.26
CA PHE A 679 -16.50 19.13 21.85
C PHE A 679 -15.26 19.53 21.08
N HIS A 680 -14.89 18.72 20.10
CA HIS A 680 -13.90 19.08 19.11
C HIS A 680 -14.55 19.80 17.93
N ASN A 681 -13.93 20.89 17.49
CA ASN A 681 -14.33 21.65 16.30
C ASN A 681 -13.62 21.06 15.08
N CYS A 682 -14.26 20.12 14.40
CA CYS A 682 -13.67 19.34 13.31
C CYS A 682 -13.79 20.10 11.98
N LEU A 683 -12.64 20.53 11.45
CA LEU A 683 -12.49 21.25 10.19
C LEU A 683 -11.96 20.32 9.09
N ALA A 684 -11.53 20.86 7.94
CA ALA A 684 -11.03 20.07 6.81
C ALA A 684 -9.54 19.75 7.00
N ASP A 685 -9.24 18.84 7.93
CA ASP A 685 -7.88 18.38 8.24
C ASP A 685 -7.70 16.88 7.92
N CYS A 686 -8.03 16.00 8.85
CA CYS A 686 -8.00 14.54 8.70
C CYS A 686 -9.12 14.05 7.78
N ASN A 687 -10.27 14.72 7.80
CA ASN A 687 -11.46 14.33 7.04
C ASN A 687 -11.87 15.45 6.07
N ILE A 688 -11.81 15.17 4.77
CA ILE A 688 -12.27 16.08 3.72
C ILE A 688 -13.51 15.44 3.05
N PRO A 689 -14.67 16.11 3.09
CA PRO A 689 -14.91 17.51 3.46
C PRO A 689 -15.03 17.73 4.98
N LEU A 690 -14.93 18.99 5.41
CA LEU A 690 -15.27 19.39 6.79
C LEU A 690 -16.76 19.23 7.11
N GLY A 691 -17.08 19.35 8.40
CA GLY A 691 -18.40 19.79 8.82
C GLY A 691 -19.03 18.97 9.93
N GLU A 692 -18.40 18.85 11.08
CA GLU A 692 -19.02 18.29 12.29
C GLU A 692 -18.45 18.88 13.58
N VAL A 693 -19.17 18.70 14.68
CA VAL A 693 -18.63 18.87 16.04
C VAL A 693 -18.89 17.58 16.79
N TYR A 694 -17.89 17.05 17.50
CA TYR A 694 -18.01 15.74 18.13
C TYR A 694 -17.42 15.68 19.54
N THR A 695 -17.83 14.68 20.32
CA THR A 695 -17.37 14.46 21.70
C THR A 695 -17.30 12.96 22.00
N SER A 696 -16.43 12.55 22.93
CA SER A 696 -16.57 11.25 23.60
C SER A 696 -17.56 11.38 24.77
N PRO A 697 -18.76 10.80 24.68
CA PRO A 697 -19.80 11.02 25.68
C PRO A 697 -19.52 10.27 26.98
N LYS A 698 -20.14 10.71 28.08
CA LYS A 698 -20.24 9.89 29.29
C LYS A 698 -21.12 8.69 29.01
N LEU A 699 -20.71 7.52 29.48
CA LEU A 699 -21.49 6.31 29.40
C LEU A 699 -22.62 6.35 30.44
N MET A 700 -22.30 6.63 31.70
CA MET A 700 -23.31 6.58 32.76
C MET A 700 -24.45 7.56 32.49
N GLN A 701 -25.70 7.11 32.70
CA GLN A 701 -26.94 7.86 32.42
C GLN A 701 -27.28 8.05 30.94
N THR A 702 -26.35 7.82 30.01
CA THR A 702 -26.65 7.84 28.57
C THR A 702 -27.51 6.64 28.21
N THR A 703 -28.79 6.87 27.89
CA THR A 703 -29.79 5.81 27.71
C THR A 703 -30.82 6.24 26.67
N GLY A 704 -31.25 5.30 25.84
CA GLY A 704 -32.30 5.55 24.87
C GLY A 704 -32.24 4.61 23.68
N VAL A 705 -32.98 4.97 22.64
CA VAL A 705 -33.08 4.24 21.39
C VAL A 705 -32.54 5.10 20.27
N LEU A 706 -31.60 4.55 19.50
CA LEU A 706 -31.21 5.05 18.19
C LEU A 706 -31.99 4.26 17.14
N ASN A 707 -32.64 4.95 16.21
CA ASN A 707 -33.30 4.32 15.07
C ASN A 707 -32.97 5.08 13.78
N VAL A 708 -32.69 4.35 12.71
CA VAL A 708 -32.49 4.91 11.37
C VAL A 708 -33.24 4.05 10.36
N ASN A 709 -34.07 4.66 9.52
CA ASN A 709 -34.93 3.89 8.61
C ASN A 709 -34.15 3.17 7.53
N ASN A 710 -33.15 3.83 6.94
CA ASN A 710 -32.22 3.22 6.01
C ASN A 710 -30.85 3.88 6.18
N VAL A 711 -29.82 3.08 6.40
CA VAL A 711 -28.43 3.56 6.52
C VAL A 711 -27.49 2.57 5.86
N TYR A 712 -26.49 3.08 5.14
CA TYR A 712 -25.40 2.30 4.60
C TYR A 712 -24.20 2.45 5.51
N ILE A 713 -23.65 1.33 5.97
CA ILE A 713 -22.48 1.31 6.85
C ILE A 713 -21.52 0.26 6.29
N ASN A 714 -20.31 0.66 5.92
CA ASN A 714 -19.33 -0.20 5.24
C ASN A 714 -19.96 -0.90 4.02
N GLU A 715 -20.61 -0.13 3.13
CA GLU A 715 -21.30 -0.59 1.91
C GLU A 715 -22.53 -1.49 2.13
N LEU A 716 -22.82 -1.84 3.38
CA LEU A 716 -23.92 -2.70 3.77
C LEU A 716 -25.15 -1.88 4.13
N LEU A 717 -26.26 -2.12 3.44
CA LEU A 717 -27.55 -1.51 3.80
C LEU A 717 -28.09 -2.13 5.08
N TYR A 718 -28.59 -1.29 5.99
CA TYR A 718 -29.40 -1.65 7.14
C TYR A 718 -30.78 -1.01 7.03
N LYS A 719 -31.82 -1.85 6.97
CA LYS A 719 -33.22 -1.42 6.92
C LYS A 719 -33.77 -1.36 8.34
N ASN A 720 -34.32 -0.22 8.73
CA ASN A 720 -34.90 0.05 10.05
C ASN A 720 -33.99 -0.42 11.20
N LEU A 721 -32.75 0.06 11.20
CA LEU A 721 -31.77 -0.24 12.23
C LEU A 721 -32.24 0.34 13.57
N VAL A 722 -32.22 -0.48 14.62
CA VAL A 722 -32.55 -0.07 15.98
C VAL A 722 -31.43 -0.51 16.90
N ILE A 723 -30.92 0.40 17.73
CA ILE A 723 -29.93 0.11 18.77
C ILE A 723 -30.42 0.71 20.09
N ASN A 724 -30.48 -0.13 21.12
CA ASN A 724 -30.86 0.26 22.47
C ASN A 724 -29.60 0.46 23.32
N PHE A 725 -29.51 1.61 23.97
CA PHE A 725 -28.42 1.96 24.87
C PHE A 725 -28.91 2.01 26.31
N LYS A 726 -28.10 1.49 27.23
CA LYS A 726 -28.24 1.69 28.66
C LYS A 726 -26.88 1.96 29.28
N ASP A 727 -26.78 3.06 30.00
CA ASP A 727 -25.51 3.54 30.56
C ASP A 727 -24.39 3.51 29.51
N GLY A 728 -24.70 4.04 28.31
CA GLY A 728 -23.78 4.19 27.19
C GLY A 728 -23.42 2.88 26.49
N MET A 729 -23.90 1.74 26.97
CA MET A 729 -23.60 0.43 26.39
C MET A 729 -24.74 -0.06 25.50
N VAL A 730 -24.41 -0.66 24.36
CA VAL A 730 -25.37 -1.40 23.53
C VAL A 730 -25.90 -2.60 24.32
N VAL A 731 -27.21 -2.66 24.54
CA VAL A 731 -27.87 -3.76 25.26
C VAL A 731 -28.73 -4.66 24.38
N ASP A 732 -29.25 -4.13 23.27
CA ASP A 732 -30.06 -4.86 22.29
C ASP A 732 -30.05 -4.13 20.95
N TYR A 733 -30.21 -4.85 19.85
CA TYR A 733 -30.20 -4.31 18.49
C TYR A 733 -31.04 -5.16 17.55
N ASN A 734 -31.57 -4.55 16.48
CA ASN A 734 -32.28 -5.28 15.43
C ASN A 734 -32.29 -4.49 14.11
N CYS A 735 -32.58 -5.16 12.99
CA CYS A 735 -32.87 -4.57 11.70
C CYS A 735 -33.98 -5.35 10.98
N SER A 736 -34.34 -4.94 9.78
CA SER A 736 -35.41 -5.52 8.97
C SER A 736 -34.94 -5.89 7.56
N ASN A 737 -33.68 -6.30 7.44
CA ASN A 737 -33.06 -6.70 6.16
C ASN A 737 -33.61 -8.03 5.63
N TYR A 738 -33.90 -8.98 6.53
CA TYR A 738 -34.39 -10.32 6.23
C TYR A 738 -35.72 -10.59 6.95
N GLU A 739 -36.50 -11.53 6.41
CA GLU A 739 -37.78 -11.95 7.01
C GLU A 739 -37.59 -12.65 8.38
N ASN A 740 -36.44 -13.31 8.58
CA ASN A 740 -36.11 -14.00 9.81
C ASN A 740 -35.34 -13.07 10.77
N GLU A 741 -35.86 -12.91 11.99
CA GLU A 741 -35.25 -12.07 13.03
C GLU A 741 -33.84 -12.52 13.44
N GLN A 742 -33.57 -13.83 13.49
CA GLN A 742 -32.25 -14.35 13.83
C GLN A 742 -31.21 -13.98 12.76
N ASP A 743 -31.60 -13.99 11.47
CA ASP A 743 -30.69 -13.57 10.38
C ASP A 743 -30.36 -12.07 10.48
N ASN A 744 -31.32 -11.24 10.90
CA ASN A 744 -31.09 -9.80 11.16
C ASN A 744 -30.12 -9.58 12.33
N LEU A 745 -30.27 -10.34 13.42
CA LEU A 745 -29.37 -10.29 14.57
C LEU A 745 -27.95 -10.73 14.21
N GLU A 746 -27.81 -11.83 13.46
CA GLU A 746 -26.51 -12.31 12.98
C GLU A 746 -25.85 -11.29 12.04
N TYR A 747 -26.63 -10.69 11.13
CA TYR A 747 -26.14 -9.65 10.23
C TYR A 747 -25.57 -8.42 10.94
N ILE A 748 -26.24 -7.94 11.99
CA ILE A 748 -25.72 -6.85 12.83
C ILE A 748 -24.50 -7.32 13.63
N ARG A 749 -24.57 -8.51 14.23
CA ARG A 749 -23.49 -9.06 15.06
C ARG A 749 -22.19 -9.21 14.28
N ASP A 750 -22.28 -9.73 13.05
CA ASP A 750 -21.14 -10.03 12.20
C ASP A 750 -20.48 -8.76 11.67
N ASN A 751 -21.30 -7.78 11.24
CA ASN A 751 -20.81 -6.67 10.44
C ASN A 751 -20.65 -5.37 11.23
N LEU A 752 -21.61 -5.06 12.13
CA LEU A 752 -21.66 -3.82 12.91
C LEU A 752 -21.05 -4.00 14.30
N MET A 753 -21.41 -5.07 15.01
CA MET A 753 -20.86 -5.35 16.35
C MET A 753 -19.50 -6.05 16.31
N LYS A 754 -18.99 -6.43 15.13
CA LYS A 754 -17.70 -7.12 14.92
C LYS A 754 -17.46 -8.28 15.91
N GLN A 755 -18.48 -9.12 16.12
CA GLN A 755 -18.47 -10.25 17.07
C GLN A 755 -18.45 -9.88 18.57
N HIS A 756 -18.46 -8.60 18.93
CA HIS A 756 -18.58 -8.16 20.32
C HIS A 756 -20.00 -8.37 20.84
N LYS A 757 -20.11 -8.72 22.13
CA LYS A 757 -21.40 -8.89 22.81
C LYS A 757 -22.10 -7.56 23.10
N SER A 758 -21.31 -6.53 23.34
CA SER A 758 -21.75 -5.17 23.65
C SER A 758 -20.58 -4.24 23.32
N LEU A 759 -20.91 -3.05 22.84
CA LEU A 759 -19.97 -1.98 22.52
C LEU A 759 -20.43 -0.71 23.28
N PRO A 760 -19.49 0.14 23.74
CA PRO A 760 -19.83 1.44 24.29
C PRO A 760 -20.20 2.43 23.17
N MET A 761 -20.86 3.52 23.54
CA MET A 761 -20.97 4.72 22.73
C MET A 761 -19.61 5.43 22.74
N GLY A 762 -18.94 5.40 21.59
CA GLY A 762 -17.60 5.97 21.43
C GLY A 762 -17.62 7.46 21.14
N GLU A 763 -18.65 7.91 20.40
CA GLU A 763 -18.79 9.29 19.93
C GLU A 763 -20.25 9.71 19.86
N PHE A 764 -20.49 10.99 20.11
CA PHE A 764 -21.66 11.70 19.60
C PHE A 764 -21.20 12.93 18.83
N ALA A 765 -21.85 13.19 17.70
CA ALA A 765 -21.54 14.33 16.86
C ALA A 765 -22.77 14.96 16.20
N ILE A 766 -22.60 16.21 15.78
CA ILE A 766 -23.56 16.96 14.96
C ILE A 766 -22.87 17.35 13.67
N GLY A 767 -23.19 16.65 12.58
CA GLY A 767 -22.85 17.07 11.23
C GLY A 767 -23.50 18.42 10.90
N THR A 768 -22.76 19.27 10.19
CA THR A 768 -23.13 20.64 9.78
C THR A 768 -23.03 20.82 8.26
N ASN A 769 -22.64 19.78 7.51
CA ASN A 769 -22.48 19.86 6.06
C ASN A 769 -23.83 19.67 5.34
N THR A 770 -24.69 20.68 5.45
CA THR A 770 -26.00 20.72 4.80
C THR A 770 -25.90 20.78 3.27
N LEU A 771 -24.77 21.22 2.72
CA LEU A 771 -24.51 21.19 1.27
C LEU A 771 -24.34 19.76 0.75
N ALA A 772 -23.57 18.93 1.46
CA ALA A 772 -23.45 17.51 1.13
C ALA A 772 -24.81 16.79 1.21
N TYR A 773 -25.60 17.10 2.24
CA TYR A 773 -26.98 16.59 2.33
C TYR A 773 -27.85 17.01 1.14
N ALA A 774 -27.78 18.29 0.73
CA ALA A 774 -28.52 18.81 -0.41
C ALA A 774 -28.06 18.17 -1.73
N MET A 775 -26.75 17.97 -1.92
CA MET A 775 -26.20 17.25 -3.06
C MET A 775 -26.76 15.83 -3.14
N GLY A 776 -26.75 15.10 -2.01
CA GLY A 776 -27.30 13.75 -1.92
C GLY A 776 -28.77 13.68 -2.38
N LYS A 777 -29.59 14.67 -1.99
CA LYS A 777 -30.98 14.77 -2.45
C LYS A 777 -31.12 15.16 -3.91
N LYS A 778 -30.39 16.19 -4.36
CA LYS A 778 -30.46 16.73 -5.72
C LYS A 778 -30.19 15.67 -6.79
N TYR A 779 -29.21 14.81 -6.53
CA TYR A 779 -28.84 13.73 -7.45
C TYR A 779 -29.43 12.37 -7.08
N ASN A 780 -30.16 12.27 -5.96
CA ASN A 780 -30.69 11.00 -5.43
C ASN A 780 -29.59 9.94 -5.24
N ILE A 781 -28.57 10.33 -4.46
CA ILE A 781 -27.37 9.54 -4.17
C ILE A 781 -27.04 9.51 -2.66
N SER A 782 -27.95 9.94 -1.79
CA SER A 782 -27.71 9.94 -0.33
C SER A 782 -27.33 8.56 0.23
N ASP A 783 -27.88 7.50 -0.36
CA ASP A 783 -27.58 6.09 -0.10
C ASP A 783 -26.23 5.62 -0.64
N LYS A 784 -25.59 6.43 -1.49
CA LYS A 784 -24.31 6.14 -2.13
C LYS A 784 -23.17 7.00 -1.60
N LEU A 785 -23.43 7.92 -0.66
CA LEU A 785 -22.37 8.72 -0.06
C LEU A 785 -21.54 7.84 0.89
N PRO A 786 -20.21 7.97 0.88
CA PRO A 786 -19.35 7.24 1.80
C PRO A 786 -19.57 7.77 3.21
N ILE A 787 -19.25 6.98 4.24
CA ILE A 787 -19.43 7.38 5.66
C ILE A 787 -18.75 8.73 5.91
N LEU A 788 -17.54 8.93 5.37
CA LEU A 788 -16.77 10.18 5.42
C LEU A 788 -17.60 11.43 5.10
N ILE A 789 -18.50 11.34 4.12
CA ILE A 789 -19.41 12.44 3.75
C ILE A 789 -20.73 12.32 4.50
N ALA A 790 -21.30 11.11 4.59
CA ALA A 790 -22.62 10.86 5.14
C ALA A 790 -22.73 11.28 6.61
N GLU A 791 -21.71 11.02 7.44
CA GLU A 791 -21.68 11.43 8.86
C GLU A 791 -21.84 12.94 9.04
N LYS A 792 -21.35 13.73 8.09
CA LYS A 792 -21.42 15.19 8.11
C LYS A 792 -22.79 15.72 7.70
N THR A 793 -23.72 14.85 7.29
CA THR A 793 -25.07 15.19 6.79
C THR A 793 -26.19 15.02 7.84
N GLY A 794 -25.84 14.89 9.12
CA GLY A 794 -26.79 14.79 10.23
C GLY A 794 -26.06 14.57 11.55
N PRO A 795 -26.77 14.45 12.69
CA PRO A 795 -26.16 13.92 13.89
C PRO A 795 -25.84 12.44 13.72
N HIS A 796 -24.74 11.99 14.31
CA HIS A 796 -24.36 10.60 14.33
C HIS A 796 -23.88 10.16 15.71
N ILE A 797 -23.93 8.85 15.89
CA ILE A 797 -23.47 8.16 17.09
C ILE A 797 -22.54 7.05 16.63
N ALA A 798 -21.32 7.02 17.17
CA ALA A 798 -20.42 5.90 16.97
C ALA A 798 -20.58 4.86 18.08
N ILE A 799 -20.58 3.59 17.71
CA ILE A 799 -20.39 2.49 18.65
C ILE A 799 -18.97 1.93 18.54
N GLY A 800 -18.39 1.56 19.69
CA GLY A 800 -17.00 1.10 19.78
C GLY A 800 -16.10 2.08 20.52
N ASP A 801 -14.84 2.15 20.11
CA ASP A 801 -13.80 2.97 20.72
C ASP A 801 -14.07 4.47 20.58
N THR A 802 -13.48 5.28 21.45
CA THR A 802 -13.53 6.75 21.31
C THR A 802 -12.69 7.22 20.11
N CYS A 803 -13.00 8.40 19.56
CA CYS A 803 -12.25 9.00 18.44
C CYS A 803 -10.76 9.19 18.78
N PHE A 804 -10.47 9.39 20.07
CA PHE A 804 -9.13 9.61 20.61
C PHE A 804 -8.46 8.31 21.09
N SER A 805 -9.00 7.14 20.72
CA SER A 805 -8.46 5.83 21.10
C SER A 805 -6.94 5.77 20.90
N MET A 806 -6.21 5.45 21.98
CA MET A 806 -4.74 5.39 22.07
C MET A 806 -3.99 6.72 22.03
N SER A 807 -4.70 7.86 21.99
CA SER A 807 -4.12 9.21 22.00
C SER A 807 -4.73 10.12 23.08
N GLU A 808 -5.44 9.58 24.07
CA GLU A 808 -6.22 10.38 25.02
C GLU A 808 -5.34 11.18 26.01
N ASP A 809 -4.09 10.76 26.23
CA ASP A 809 -3.15 11.50 27.09
C ASP A 809 -2.54 12.72 26.38
N LYS A 810 -2.69 12.85 25.06
CA LYS A 810 -2.18 13.98 24.26
C LYS A 810 -3.21 15.13 24.29
N PRO A 811 -2.87 16.32 24.81
CA PRO A 811 -3.75 17.49 24.76
C PRO A 811 -4.18 17.82 23.34
N VAL A 812 -5.48 18.06 23.16
CA VAL A 812 -6.09 18.51 21.90
C VAL A 812 -6.74 19.85 22.17
N TYR A 813 -6.55 20.80 21.25
CA TYR A 813 -7.06 22.16 21.40
C TYR A 813 -7.90 22.53 20.19
N ASN A 814 -9.03 23.21 20.43
CA ASN A 814 -9.82 23.81 19.37
C ASN A 814 -9.18 25.12 18.87
N PRO A 815 -9.63 25.66 17.72
CA PRO A 815 -9.16 26.94 17.20
C PRO A 815 -9.28 28.13 18.18
N ASP A 816 -10.22 28.07 19.13
CA ASP A 816 -10.41 29.07 20.20
C ASP A 816 -9.38 28.96 21.34
N GLY A 817 -8.52 27.93 21.31
CA GLY A 817 -7.48 27.66 22.29
C GLY A 817 -7.94 26.87 23.52
N LYS A 818 -9.21 26.45 23.60
CA LYS A 818 -9.70 25.60 24.70
C LYS A 818 -9.26 24.15 24.51
N GLU A 819 -8.93 23.50 25.62
CA GLU A 819 -8.56 22.08 25.62
C GLU A 819 -9.82 21.19 25.53
N VAL A 820 -9.83 20.26 24.58
CA VAL A 820 -10.86 19.23 24.47
C VAL A 820 -10.64 18.19 25.57
N ILE A 821 -11.53 18.17 26.55
CA ILE A 821 -11.38 17.27 27.72
C ILE A 821 -12.04 15.90 27.53
N ALA A 822 -13.06 15.81 26.68
CA ALA A 822 -13.85 14.59 26.48
C ALA A 822 -13.17 13.66 25.46
N ARG A 823 -12.02 13.10 25.85
CA ARG A 823 -11.20 12.20 25.01
C ARG A 823 -11.35 10.73 25.36
N ASP A 824 -11.65 10.43 26.62
CA ASP A 824 -11.99 9.10 27.10
C ASP A 824 -13.41 9.08 27.68
N ASN A 825 -13.94 7.87 27.82
CA ASN A 825 -15.16 7.59 28.57
C ASN A 825 -14.81 6.75 29.81
N GLU A 826 -15.78 6.45 30.66
CA GLU A 826 -15.56 5.75 31.94
C GLU A 826 -14.92 4.37 31.75
N LEU A 827 -15.22 3.68 30.66
CA LEU A 827 -14.67 2.36 30.34
C LEU A 827 -13.21 2.48 29.89
N THR A 828 -12.92 3.38 28.96
CA THR A 828 -11.57 3.62 28.44
C THR A 828 -10.66 4.19 29.54
N TYR A 829 -11.11 5.21 30.28
CA TYR A 829 -10.37 5.82 31.39
C TYR A 829 -9.98 4.80 32.47
N ALA A 830 -10.90 3.91 32.86
CA ALA A 830 -10.65 2.94 33.91
C ALA A 830 -9.65 1.84 33.51
N ASN A 831 -9.53 1.54 32.22
CA ASN A 831 -8.79 0.37 31.75
C ASN A 831 -7.52 0.69 30.95
N ARG A 832 -7.43 1.84 30.27
CA ARG A 832 -6.38 2.09 29.25
C ARG A 832 -4.94 2.00 29.76
N LYS A 833 -4.70 2.24 31.05
CA LYS A 833 -3.36 2.17 31.66
C LYS A 833 -3.01 0.80 32.24
N GLU A 834 -3.99 0.09 32.80
CA GLU A 834 -3.75 -1.19 33.49
C GLU A 834 -4.08 -2.42 32.63
N CYS A 835 -5.10 -2.32 31.78
CA CYS A 835 -5.60 -3.40 30.95
C CYS A 835 -6.17 -2.86 29.61
N PRO A 836 -5.30 -2.45 28.66
CA PRO A 836 -5.73 -1.87 27.38
C PRO A 836 -6.75 -2.73 26.61
N SER A 837 -6.65 -4.05 26.70
CA SER A 837 -7.59 -4.99 26.07
C SER A 837 -9.03 -4.94 26.61
N LYS A 838 -9.26 -4.26 27.74
CA LYS A 838 -10.60 -3.93 28.26
C LYS A 838 -11.02 -2.49 27.97
N ALA A 839 -10.11 -1.66 27.48
CA ALA A 839 -10.36 -0.27 27.13
C ALA A 839 -10.74 -0.11 25.66
N TYR A 840 -10.16 -0.95 24.79
CA TYR A 840 -10.26 -0.85 23.35
C TYR A 840 -10.82 -2.13 22.73
N PHE A 841 -11.72 -1.95 21.77
CA PHE A 841 -12.46 -2.98 21.07
C PHE A 841 -11.96 -3.15 19.62
N GLY A 842 -11.23 -2.18 19.07
CA GLY A 842 -10.69 -2.25 17.72
C GLY A 842 -11.75 -1.98 16.64
N CYS A 843 -12.82 -1.28 16.99
CA CYS A 843 -13.83 -0.80 16.05
C CYS A 843 -14.36 0.57 16.50
N HIS A 844 -14.77 1.37 15.53
CA HIS A 844 -15.49 2.62 15.69
C HIS A 844 -16.41 2.72 14.49
N THR A 845 -17.72 2.87 14.69
CA THR A 845 -18.66 2.82 13.58
C THR A 845 -19.79 3.82 13.75
N ASP A 846 -19.77 4.81 12.87
CA ASP A 846 -20.70 5.94 12.83
C ASP A 846 -22.04 5.56 12.21
N ILE A 847 -23.10 6.00 12.89
CA ILE A 847 -24.49 5.77 12.48
C ILE A 847 -25.20 7.12 12.43
N THR A 848 -25.36 7.64 11.21
CA THR A 848 -25.96 8.94 10.97
C THR A 848 -27.48 8.87 10.91
N ILE A 849 -28.14 9.81 11.58
CA ILE A 849 -29.58 10.04 11.45
C ILE A 849 -29.78 11.14 10.40
N PRO A 850 -30.47 10.87 9.28
CA PRO A 850 -30.72 11.89 8.26
C PRO A 850 -31.51 13.09 8.82
N TYR A 851 -31.20 14.32 8.41
CA TYR A 851 -31.93 15.51 8.90
C TYR A 851 -33.46 15.42 8.75
N ASN A 852 -33.94 14.80 7.68
CA ASN A 852 -35.38 14.59 7.44
C ASN A 852 -36.03 13.54 8.34
N GLU A 853 -35.29 12.88 9.22
CA GLU A 853 -35.81 11.96 10.23
C GLU A 853 -35.74 12.54 11.66
N ILE A 854 -35.22 13.76 11.81
CA ILE A 854 -35.07 14.42 13.10
C ILE A 854 -36.30 15.29 13.41
N GLY A 855 -36.88 15.08 14.59
CA GLY A 855 -37.88 15.97 15.18
C GLY A 855 -37.21 17.10 15.97
N GLY A 856 -36.16 16.78 16.74
CA GLY A 856 -35.34 17.82 17.35
C GLY A 856 -34.08 17.34 18.07
N ILE A 857 -33.11 18.24 18.17
CA ILE A 857 -31.89 18.11 18.99
C ILE A 857 -31.87 19.26 19.97
N TYR A 858 -31.83 18.93 21.26
CA TYR A 858 -31.91 19.91 22.34
C TYR A 858 -30.73 19.77 23.29
N ALA A 859 -30.07 20.89 23.58
CA ALA A 859 -29.15 21.01 24.70
C ALA A 859 -29.96 21.25 25.98
N VAL A 860 -29.88 20.34 26.95
CA VAL A 860 -30.64 20.44 28.20
C VAL A 860 -29.72 20.91 29.33
N LEU A 861 -30.03 22.07 29.91
CA LEU A 861 -29.25 22.67 30.99
C LEU A 861 -29.51 21.99 32.34
N ASP A 862 -28.70 22.33 33.36
CA ASP A 862 -28.82 21.79 34.71
C ASP A 862 -30.17 22.06 35.38
N ASP A 863 -30.83 23.17 35.03
CA ASP A 863 -32.15 23.54 35.54
C ASP A 863 -33.31 22.84 34.77
N GLY A 864 -32.98 22.05 33.75
CA GLY A 864 -33.93 21.33 32.90
C GLY A 864 -34.52 22.16 31.74
N SER A 865 -34.12 23.43 31.60
CA SER A 865 -34.45 24.21 30.41
C SER A 865 -33.76 23.64 29.16
N LYS A 866 -34.39 23.84 28.00
CA LYS A 866 -33.94 23.29 26.72
C LYS A 866 -33.60 24.42 25.75
N ILE A 867 -32.43 24.34 25.14
CA ILE A 867 -32.05 25.17 24.00
C ILE A 867 -32.12 24.30 22.75
N SER A 868 -32.92 24.71 21.77
CA SER A 868 -33.07 23.99 20.51
C SER A 868 -31.89 24.27 19.59
N ILE A 869 -31.22 23.22 19.12
CA ILE A 869 -30.15 23.31 18.10
C ILE A 869 -30.75 23.03 16.73
N ILE A 870 -31.49 21.91 16.63
CA ILE A 870 -32.21 21.51 15.43
C ILE A 870 -33.68 21.29 15.79
N GLU A 871 -34.60 21.80 14.96
CA GLU A 871 -36.03 21.48 14.99
C GLU A 871 -36.52 21.11 13.59
N ASP A 872 -37.32 20.05 13.50
CA ASP A 872 -37.87 19.52 12.24
C ASP A 872 -36.83 19.27 11.12
N GLY A 873 -35.58 19.02 11.52
CA GLY A 873 -34.45 18.78 10.60
C GLY A 873 -33.73 20.04 10.12
N ARG A 874 -33.99 21.20 10.73
CA ARG A 874 -33.33 22.48 10.40
C ARG A 874 -32.65 23.10 11.61
N PHE A 875 -31.54 23.79 11.37
CA PHE A 875 -30.80 24.52 12.39
C PHE A 875 -31.60 25.75 12.86
N VAL A 876 -31.85 25.87 14.16
CA VAL A 876 -32.63 26.98 14.74
C VAL A 876 -31.83 27.82 15.73
N LEU A 877 -30.66 27.35 16.15
CA LEU A 877 -29.78 28.08 17.05
C LEU A 877 -29.26 29.37 16.40
N GLU A 878 -29.23 30.48 17.13
CA GLU A 878 -28.65 31.75 16.68
C GLU A 878 -27.21 31.54 16.19
N GLY A 879 -26.85 32.11 15.02
CA GLY A 879 -25.55 31.92 14.38
C GLY A 879 -25.52 30.80 13.33
N THR A 880 -26.38 29.78 13.48
CA THR A 880 -26.37 28.59 12.61
C THR A 880 -27.27 28.67 11.37
N GLN A 881 -28.09 29.74 11.24
CA GLN A 881 -29.14 29.83 10.22
C GLN A 881 -28.60 29.77 8.78
N TRP A 882 -27.35 30.20 8.56
CA TRP A 882 -26.72 30.16 7.24
C TRP A 882 -26.65 28.74 6.67
N LEU A 883 -26.48 27.72 7.53
CA LEU A 883 -26.47 26.31 7.11
C LEU A 883 -27.78 25.90 6.44
N ASN A 884 -28.90 26.54 6.78
CA ASN A 884 -30.19 26.16 6.19
C ASN A 884 -30.34 26.56 4.73
N ASN A 885 -29.52 27.50 4.23
CA ASN A 885 -29.58 27.94 2.83
C ASN A 885 -29.40 26.78 1.84
N ALA A 886 -28.62 25.76 2.22
CA ALA A 886 -28.40 24.59 1.39
C ALA A 886 -29.63 23.68 1.30
N PHE A 887 -30.53 23.66 2.30
CA PHE A 887 -31.74 22.84 2.22
C PHE A 887 -32.74 23.31 1.16
N ASP A 888 -32.64 24.58 0.78
CA ASP A 888 -33.50 25.23 -0.22
C ASP A 888 -32.85 25.26 -1.63
N TYR A 889 -31.68 24.61 -1.77
CA TYR A 889 -30.88 24.50 -3.01
C TYR A 889 -31.47 23.54 -4.05
#